data_AF-A0AAU1K0D9-F1
#
_entry.id   AF-A0AAU1K0D9-F1
#
_cell.length_a   1.000
_cell.length_b   1.000
_cell.length_c   1.000
_cell.angle_alpha   90.00
_cell.angle_beta   90.00
_cell.angle_gamma   90.00
#
_symmetry.space_group_name_H-M   'P 1'
#
loop_
_entity.id
_entity.type
_entity.pdbx_description
1 polymer ?
#
loop_
_entity_poly.entity_id
_entity_poly.type
_entity_poly.pdbx_seq_one_letter_code
_entity_poly.pdbx_strand_id
1 'polypeptide(L)'
;MDEELKRIARGGLRRGRDLARKVYNDSPLYSRADDVRLLVDCPLFDHEWYAEQVGQRLDRKRAARHYLEQDPAKPLAQPSPLFDPEFFLARLTPRLRKQMGDQDPFLYWLRAELWLQPTHPLFDTDGYTERRKTENFYGGAIGHYVDRGARNGRRANDWLEQVDGRFPDLRDWIRDRRAEWQARQGGPKTWRPDIDRAPAPLAGREPAGTVTVIVDLGASDELARATLDGVAAQTGVSTEIIVIDRGLTPSVAEVIPEVTPGARVVLGDPDRGEPGVVAAFSQVSGDFVAYVAGGDVWTPGRLARLVSVAEAAGRPLVADVLERPWQEEQRFAVDVPPASPGTDVPGPLMRTLLSRLLISAPLLAEVGGPRDDIGFGWAYDLALRLTSQATVEVVPEVGVERRQGINPRRPRQDRLPLDPHDLESWEDVVRNRTFIDWNALGSRTPDPDVVSVVIPTYDDSLLTVGAVEAVMEHGAGEKRLEIVVWDNGSSARVSAVLDSLPLRFPEVKVVHSTVNHNFALGNNLAIPYVTGETVVFLNNDTTALAGWLEPLVSALEDPEVLAVQPLLLYPSGSVQSAGVVFPPYGGLPYNMLAEYPPEDAAGLDGHPFSALTGAALVMRYRDVVACEGFDPIFTNGMEDVDLCHRLAALRPGSFRVVTSSEVVHHESKSKGRFARAPRNRLIYLDRWAGRTEPRDDVAAWAACGYQVVGRAAAGNPTGPAKTYAATRPILAPMPRASVVEGIPQLRWSIKISAPGAPEGERWGDTHFARALARSLRRLGQSAVVDHHYEWERPSALDDDVVVTLRGLSRYFPAPDGRINIGWVISHPDAVTRAEAASFDRLLAAGPIWAERMSARWGIRIDPLLQATDPELFNPDRALPDSGHAVLFVGTSRDVERPIIHDAVSAGLPLSVYGHGWEPYIPRHYVKAQFMSNTRLGAEYRAAGVVLNDHWADMRDYGFISNRLFDAVASGARVISDDVVGLREVFGDTVQVYETPEDLVKWSSMPDPSVVFGTDEHIRAEAARIHRDHGFDARARSLLDIALEERAKRDRS
;
A
#
# COMPACT_ATOMS: atom_id res chain seq x y z
N MET A 1 -3.93 0.49 60.74
CA MET A 1 -3.34 0.36 59.39
C MET A 1 -3.48 -1.04 58.80
N ASP A 2 -3.40 -2.12 59.60
CA ASP A 2 -3.47 -3.50 59.06
C ASP A 2 -4.91 -4.10 58.95
N GLU A 3 -5.89 -3.55 59.67
CA GLU A 3 -7.32 -3.92 59.56
C GLU A 3 -8.04 -3.19 58.41
N GLU A 4 -7.57 -1.99 58.05
CA GLU A 4 -8.20 -1.16 57.00
C GLU A 4 -7.82 -1.62 55.58
N LEU A 5 -6.62 -2.19 55.42
CA LEU A 5 -6.16 -2.86 54.19
C LEU A 5 -6.88 -4.21 53.96
N LYS A 6 -7.21 -4.95 55.03
CA LYS A 6 -8.03 -6.18 54.95
C LYS A 6 -9.49 -5.91 54.60
N ARG A 7 -10.01 -4.71 54.93
CA ARG A 7 -11.35 -4.25 54.53
C ARG A 7 -11.43 -3.89 53.04
N ILE A 8 -10.35 -3.38 52.46
CA ILE A 8 -10.25 -3.06 51.02
C ILE A 8 -10.14 -4.33 50.18
N ALA A 9 -9.47 -5.38 50.67
CA ALA A 9 -9.36 -6.66 49.98
C ALA A 9 -10.68 -7.48 49.88
N ARG A 10 -11.74 -7.10 50.62
CA ARG A 10 -13.04 -7.82 50.65
C ARG A 10 -14.22 -7.04 50.05
N GLY A 11 -14.04 -5.81 49.59
CA GLY A 11 -15.10 -4.97 49.03
C GLY A 11 -15.02 -4.85 47.51
N GLY A 12 -15.72 -5.72 46.79
CA GLY A 12 -15.69 -5.79 45.32
C GLY A 12 -16.03 -4.48 44.58
N LEU A 13 -15.31 -4.30 43.47
CA LEU A 13 -15.70 -3.62 42.23
C LEU A 13 -17.09 -2.98 42.23
N ARG A 14 -17.24 -1.71 42.63
CA ARG A 14 -18.40 -0.88 42.22
C ARG A 14 -18.32 0.63 42.44
N ARG A 15 -17.26 1.18 43.04
CA ARG A 15 -17.16 2.65 43.29
C ARG A 15 -16.04 3.38 42.55
N GLY A 16 -15.45 2.77 41.51
CA GLY A 16 -14.48 3.44 40.62
C GLY A 16 -15.10 4.15 39.41
N ARG A 17 -16.36 3.85 39.05
CA ARG A 17 -16.96 4.31 37.78
C ARG A 17 -17.33 5.80 37.74
N ASP A 18 -17.66 6.41 38.88
CA ASP A 18 -18.19 7.78 38.90
C ASP A 18 -17.13 8.88 39.11
N LEU A 19 -15.91 8.52 39.55
CA LEU A 19 -14.83 9.50 39.76
C LEU A 19 -13.93 9.67 38.53
N ALA A 20 -13.86 8.68 37.64
CA ALA A 20 -13.04 8.73 36.43
C ALA A 20 -13.67 9.57 35.30
N ARG A 21 -15.00 9.75 35.29
CA ARG A 21 -15.72 10.34 34.15
C ARG A 21 -15.69 11.88 34.10
N LYS A 22 -15.20 12.56 35.14
CA LYS A 22 -15.27 14.03 35.28
C LYS A 22 -13.92 14.77 35.28
N VAL A 23 -12.80 14.06 35.17
CA VAL A 23 -11.44 14.65 35.32
C VAL A 23 -10.56 14.50 34.06
N TYR A 24 -11.00 13.77 33.05
CA TYR A 24 -10.12 13.31 31.96
C TYR A 24 -9.76 14.34 30.88
N ASN A 25 -10.42 15.50 30.83
CA ASN A 25 -10.37 16.33 29.62
C ASN A 25 -9.36 17.50 29.63
N ASP A 26 -8.62 17.81 30.69
CA ASP A 26 -7.70 18.98 30.68
C ASP A 26 -6.56 18.99 31.74
N SER A 27 -5.94 17.87 32.15
CA SER A 27 -4.88 17.93 33.18
C SER A 27 -3.74 16.90 33.07
N PRO A 28 -2.46 17.29 33.31
CA PRO A 28 -1.30 16.39 33.33
C PRO A 28 -1.25 15.65 34.68
N LEU A 29 -2.13 14.67 34.88
CA LEU A 29 -2.39 14.11 36.21
C LEU A 29 -1.57 12.86 36.59
N TYR A 30 -0.68 12.36 35.72
CA TYR A 30 0.14 11.19 36.04
C TYR A 30 1.61 11.49 35.87
N SER A 31 2.38 11.24 36.92
CA SER A 31 3.83 11.32 36.84
C SER A 31 4.36 10.12 36.05
N ARG A 32 5.55 10.25 35.46
CA ARG A 32 6.24 9.12 34.83
C ARG A 32 6.45 7.94 35.80
N ALA A 33 6.51 8.21 37.10
CA ALA A 33 6.58 7.17 38.13
C ALA A 33 5.27 6.36 38.24
N ASP A 34 4.12 7.01 38.03
CA ASP A 34 2.81 6.35 38.00
C ASP A 34 2.66 5.47 36.75
N ASP A 35 3.15 5.93 35.60
CA ASP A 35 3.18 5.14 34.35
C ASP A 35 4.02 3.87 34.52
N VAL A 36 5.24 4.00 35.08
CA VAL A 36 6.11 2.86 35.38
C VAL A 36 5.41 1.89 36.34
N ARG A 37 4.74 2.39 37.38
CA ARG A 37 4.04 1.53 38.34
C ARG A 37 2.89 0.78 37.66
N LEU A 38 2.11 1.47 36.83
CA LEU A 38 1.01 0.87 36.07
C LEU A 38 1.50 -0.28 35.17
N LEU A 39 2.60 -0.09 34.44
CA LEU A 39 3.17 -1.15 33.60
C LEU A 39 3.74 -2.31 34.41
N VAL A 40 4.39 -2.04 35.55
CA VAL A 40 4.93 -3.09 36.43
C VAL A 40 3.83 -3.97 37.00
N ASP A 41 2.70 -3.36 37.38
CA ASP A 41 1.56 -4.08 37.97
C ASP A 41 0.66 -4.72 36.88
N CYS A 42 0.80 -4.31 35.62
CA CYS A 42 -0.03 -4.80 34.52
C CYS A 42 0.34 -6.24 34.11
N PRO A 43 -0.59 -7.20 34.15
CA PRO A 43 -0.34 -8.56 33.66
C PRO A 43 -0.18 -8.65 32.13
N LEU A 44 -0.64 -7.62 31.39
CA LEU A 44 -0.55 -7.56 29.93
C LEU A 44 0.72 -6.88 29.42
N PHE A 45 1.55 -6.34 30.31
CA PHE A 45 2.90 -5.92 29.96
C PHE A 45 3.85 -7.12 30.09
N ASP A 46 4.23 -7.68 28.94
CA ASP A 46 5.14 -8.83 28.87
C ASP A 46 6.58 -8.31 28.77
N HIS A 47 7.21 -8.17 29.94
CA HIS A 47 8.58 -7.65 30.02
C HIS A 47 9.63 -8.57 29.39
N GLU A 48 9.38 -9.88 29.29
CA GLU A 48 10.31 -10.82 28.65
C GLU A 48 10.25 -10.65 27.13
N TRP A 49 9.03 -10.58 26.58
CA TRP A 49 8.81 -10.22 25.17
C TRP A 49 9.43 -8.88 24.81
N TYR A 50 9.26 -7.88 25.68
CA TYR A 50 9.86 -6.57 25.49
C TYR A 50 11.39 -6.61 25.54
N ALA A 51 11.96 -7.30 26.54
CA ALA A 51 13.40 -7.48 26.71
C ALA A 51 14.04 -8.15 25.47
N GLU A 52 13.39 -9.18 24.93
CA GLU A 52 13.79 -9.85 23.68
C GLU A 52 13.76 -8.91 22.47
N GLN A 53 12.78 -8.00 22.40
CA GLN A 53 12.70 -7.03 21.31
C GLN A 53 13.85 -6.04 21.29
N VAL A 54 14.26 -5.55 22.47
CA VAL A 54 15.33 -4.56 22.59
C VAL A 54 16.72 -5.20 22.72
N GLY A 55 16.80 -6.54 22.74
CA GLY A 55 18.06 -7.28 22.84
C GLY A 55 18.77 -7.10 24.19
N GLN A 56 18.04 -6.80 25.27
CA GLN A 56 18.61 -6.55 26.60
C GLN A 56 17.94 -7.43 27.64
N ARG A 57 18.71 -7.92 28.61
CA ARG A 57 18.15 -8.57 29.80
C ARG A 57 17.64 -7.51 30.77
N LEU A 58 16.33 -7.30 30.80
CA LEU A 58 15.68 -6.29 31.65
C LEU A 58 14.73 -6.99 32.63
N ASP A 59 14.86 -6.68 33.92
CA ASP A 59 13.79 -6.98 34.89
C ASP A 59 12.53 -6.15 34.56
N ARG A 60 11.38 -6.56 35.08
CA ARG A 60 10.09 -5.92 34.75
C ARG A 60 10.04 -4.42 34.99
N LYS A 61 10.69 -3.93 36.07
CA LYS A 61 10.70 -2.50 36.41
C LYS A 61 11.60 -1.70 35.47
N ARG A 62 12.76 -2.26 35.12
CA ARG A 62 13.68 -1.66 34.13
C ARG A 62 13.08 -1.68 32.73
N ALA A 63 12.41 -2.76 32.35
CA ALA A 63 11.68 -2.89 31.09
C ALA A 63 10.59 -1.81 30.96
N ALA A 64 9.75 -1.63 31.98
CA ALA A 64 8.72 -0.59 31.99
C ALA A 64 9.29 0.82 31.84
N ARG A 65 10.41 1.12 32.52
CA ARG A 65 11.08 2.43 32.38
C ARG A 65 11.64 2.62 30.97
N HIS A 66 12.34 1.61 30.46
CA HIS A 66 12.95 1.64 29.13
C HIS A 66 11.89 1.76 28.02
N TYR A 67 10.73 1.10 28.17
CA TYR A 67 9.58 1.21 27.27
C TYR A 67 9.07 2.65 27.14
N LEU A 68 8.99 3.39 28.25
CA LEU A 68 8.53 4.77 28.26
C LEU A 68 9.62 5.78 27.84
N GLU A 69 10.88 5.36 27.77
CA GLU A 69 12.05 6.17 27.40
C GLU A 69 12.50 5.94 25.95
N GLN A 70 11.69 5.23 25.16
CA GLN A 70 12.04 4.93 23.77
C GLN A 70 12.21 6.19 22.93
N ASP A 71 13.18 6.12 22.03
CA ASP A 71 13.45 7.14 21.04
C ASP A 71 12.24 7.27 20.10
N PRO A 72 11.56 8.43 20.05
CA PRO A 72 10.41 8.63 19.17
C PRO A 72 10.77 8.54 17.68
N ALA A 73 12.05 8.53 17.32
CA ALA A 73 12.50 8.28 15.95
C ALA A 73 12.51 6.79 15.55
N LYS A 74 12.28 5.86 16.49
CA LYS A 74 12.22 4.41 16.23
C LYS A 74 10.77 3.91 16.16
N PRO A 75 10.50 2.79 15.45
CA PRO A 75 9.20 2.13 15.49
C PRO A 75 8.79 1.78 16.92
N LEU A 76 7.49 1.85 17.21
CA LEU A 76 6.95 1.58 18.54
C LEU A 76 7.13 0.09 18.88
N ALA A 77 7.77 -0.20 20.02
CA ALA A 77 7.93 -1.58 20.46
C ALA A 77 6.61 -2.16 20.98
N GLN A 78 6.43 -3.47 20.80
CA GLN A 78 5.23 -4.16 21.25
C GLN A 78 5.33 -4.43 22.76
N PRO A 79 4.38 -3.97 23.60
CA PRO A 79 4.40 -4.25 25.04
C PRO A 79 4.04 -5.71 25.38
N SER A 80 3.45 -6.44 24.43
CA SER A 80 3.20 -7.88 24.50
C SER A 80 3.01 -8.48 23.10
N PRO A 81 3.03 -9.81 22.93
CA PRO A 81 2.74 -10.44 21.64
C PRO A 81 1.33 -10.14 21.10
N LEU A 82 0.38 -9.73 21.94
CA LEU A 82 -1.03 -9.48 21.55
C LEU A 82 -1.38 -8.00 21.52
N PHE A 83 -0.38 -7.11 21.50
CA PHE A 83 -0.58 -5.68 21.36
C PHE A 83 0.46 -5.10 20.39
N ASP A 84 -0.02 -4.69 19.22
CA ASP A 84 0.72 -3.94 18.22
C ASP A 84 0.28 -2.47 18.28
N PRO A 85 1.14 -1.56 18.77
CA PRO A 85 0.80 -0.14 18.89
C PRO A 85 0.47 0.52 17.56
N GLU A 86 1.16 0.16 16.47
CA GLU A 86 0.93 0.77 15.15
C GLU A 86 -0.41 0.32 14.58
N PHE A 87 -0.72 -0.98 14.71
CA PHE A 87 -2.05 -1.50 14.35
C PHE A 87 -3.17 -0.85 15.15
N PHE A 88 -2.99 -0.72 16.46
CA PHE A 88 -3.98 -0.08 17.33
C PHE A 88 -4.21 1.37 16.92
N LEU A 89 -3.15 2.14 16.67
CA LEU A 89 -3.23 3.53 16.20
C LEU A 89 -3.93 3.67 14.86
N ALA A 90 -3.68 2.74 13.93
CA ALA A 90 -4.33 2.73 12.63
C ALA A 90 -5.85 2.46 12.71
N ARG A 91 -6.31 1.81 13.77
CA ARG A 91 -7.73 1.50 14.01
C ARG A 91 -8.46 2.53 14.88
N LEU A 92 -7.73 3.44 15.53
CA LEU A 92 -8.36 4.51 16.31
C LEU A 92 -9.16 5.44 15.39
N THR A 93 -10.37 5.78 15.85
CA THR A 93 -11.16 6.83 15.21
C THR A 93 -10.42 8.18 15.31
N PRO A 94 -10.63 9.13 14.37
CA PRO A 94 -10.00 10.45 14.44
C PRO A 94 -10.23 11.16 15.79
N ARG A 95 -11.41 10.96 16.39
CA ARG A 95 -11.76 11.46 17.72
C ARG A 95 -10.89 10.85 18.82
N LEU A 96 -10.78 9.51 18.88
CA LEU A 96 -9.95 8.84 19.88
C LEU A 96 -8.47 9.15 19.68
N ARG A 97 -8.01 9.28 18.44
CA ARG A 97 -6.63 9.66 18.12
C ARG A 97 -6.31 11.08 18.58
N LYS A 98 -7.25 12.02 18.38
CA LYS A 98 -7.15 13.39 18.91
C LYS A 98 -7.15 13.42 20.44
N GLN A 99 -7.96 12.58 21.09
CA GLN A 99 -8.02 12.48 22.55
C GLN A 99 -6.76 11.86 23.16
N MET A 100 -6.15 10.89 22.49
CA MET A 100 -4.90 10.28 22.92
C MET A 100 -3.78 11.34 22.99
N GLY A 101 -3.70 12.22 21.99
CA GLY A 101 -2.61 13.19 21.86
C GLY A 101 -1.26 12.48 21.76
N ASP A 102 -0.30 12.89 22.57
CA ASP A 102 1.07 12.33 22.60
C ASP A 102 1.23 11.16 23.61
N GLN A 103 0.14 10.63 24.15
CA GLN A 103 0.20 9.51 25.08
C GLN A 103 0.68 8.23 24.39
N ASP A 104 1.39 7.39 25.15
CA ASP A 104 1.74 6.03 24.71
C ASP A 104 0.46 5.23 24.39
N PRO A 105 0.37 4.53 23.24
CA PRO A 105 -0.86 3.88 22.82
C PRO A 105 -1.34 2.78 23.77
N PHE A 106 -0.41 2.04 24.39
CA PHE A 106 -0.75 0.97 25.33
C PHE A 106 -1.25 1.53 26.66
N LEU A 107 -0.59 2.57 27.18
CA LEU A 107 -1.07 3.29 28.36
C LEU A 107 -2.43 3.93 28.14
N TYR A 108 -2.65 4.53 26.96
CA TYR A 108 -3.94 5.09 26.59
C TYR A 108 -5.03 4.01 26.55
N TRP A 109 -4.76 2.87 25.90
CA TRP A 109 -5.68 1.72 25.87
C TRP A 109 -6.04 1.23 27.27
N LEU A 110 -5.04 1.11 28.17
CA LEU A 110 -5.25 0.70 29.55
C LEU A 110 -6.10 1.70 30.35
N ARG A 111 -5.81 2.99 30.22
CA ARG A 111 -6.42 4.07 31.00
C ARG A 111 -7.83 4.42 30.55
N ALA A 112 -8.05 4.43 29.24
CA ALA A 112 -9.36 4.70 28.65
C ALA A 112 -10.24 3.44 28.59
N GLU A 113 -9.75 2.31 29.12
CA GLU A 113 -10.46 1.02 29.16
C GLU A 113 -11.01 0.62 27.78
N LEU A 114 -10.18 0.78 26.74
CA LEU A 114 -10.56 0.54 25.35
C LEU A 114 -10.57 -0.96 25.00
N TRP A 115 -11.13 -1.79 25.89
CA TRP A 115 -11.15 -3.27 25.89
C TRP A 115 -11.75 -3.91 24.65
N LEU A 116 -12.46 -3.11 23.87
CA LEU A 116 -13.21 -3.51 22.69
C LEU A 116 -12.47 -3.19 21.40
N GLN A 117 -11.43 -2.37 21.48
CA GLN A 117 -10.63 -2.00 20.33
C GLN A 117 -9.70 -3.16 19.98
N PRO A 118 -9.60 -3.55 18.69
CA PRO A 118 -8.60 -4.50 18.23
C PRO A 118 -7.18 -4.04 18.59
N THR A 119 -6.40 -4.91 19.20
CA THR A 119 -5.03 -4.59 19.64
C THR A 119 -3.95 -5.28 18.82
N HIS A 120 -4.28 -6.32 18.05
CA HIS A 120 -3.32 -7.05 17.22
C HIS A 120 -4.02 -7.65 16.00
N PRO A 121 -3.40 -7.63 14.80
CA PRO A 121 -4.02 -8.15 13.57
C PRO A 121 -4.33 -9.65 13.62
N LEU A 122 -3.58 -10.42 14.39
CA LEU A 122 -3.78 -11.88 14.53
C LEU A 122 -4.77 -12.29 15.62
N PHE A 123 -5.32 -11.33 16.37
CA PHE A 123 -6.29 -11.60 17.45
C PHE A 123 -7.66 -11.03 17.06
N ASP A 124 -8.64 -11.91 16.90
CA ASP A 124 -10.03 -11.56 16.59
C ASP A 124 -10.74 -11.04 17.86
N THR A 125 -10.54 -9.75 18.18
CA THR A 125 -11.12 -9.12 19.37
C THR A 125 -12.64 -9.19 19.38
N ASP A 126 -13.28 -8.93 18.23
CA ASP A 126 -14.73 -8.84 18.13
C ASP A 126 -15.37 -10.22 18.31
N GLY A 127 -14.98 -11.20 17.50
CA GLY A 127 -15.53 -12.55 17.63
C GLY A 127 -15.17 -13.20 18.97
N TYR A 128 -13.98 -12.94 19.53
CA TYR A 128 -13.64 -13.44 20.86
C TYR A 128 -14.54 -12.85 21.95
N THR A 129 -14.84 -11.55 21.85
CA THR A 129 -15.71 -10.86 22.80
C THR A 129 -17.15 -11.35 22.70
N GLU A 130 -17.70 -11.50 21.48
CA GLU A 130 -19.04 -12.02 21.25
C GLU A 130 -19.23 -13.41 21.87
N ARG A 131 -18.24 -14.30 21.72
CA ARG A 131 -18.27 -15.67 22.26
C ARG A 131 -18.22 -15.72 23.81
N ARG A 132 -17.78 -14.66 24.49
CA ARG A 132 -17.37 -14.72 25.92
C ARG A 132 -17.77 -13.54 26.82
N LYS A 133 -18.38 -12.47 26.30
CA LYS A 133 -18.76 -11.26 27.07
C LYS A 133 -17.62 -10.74 27.97
N THR A 134 -16.45 -10.55 27.39
CA THR A 134 -15.17 -10.19 28.07
C THR A 134 -15.07 -8.72 28.49
N GLU A 135 -16.10 -7.91 28.24
CA GLU A 135 -16.12 -6.45 28.41
C GLU A 135 -15.83 -5.99 29.85
N ASN A 136 -16.10 -6.84 30.83
CA ASN A 136 -15.85 -6.56 32.25
C ASN A 136 -14.53 -7.18 32.77
N PHE A 137 -13.77 -7.85 31.90
CA PHE A 137 -12.49 -8.43 32.25
C PHE A 137 -11.39 -7.36 32.11
N TYR A 138 -10.44 -7.33 33.05
CA TYR A 138 -9.32 -6.38 32.96
C TYR A 138 -8.51 -6.63 31.69
N GLY A 139 -8.44 -5.64 30.80
CA GLY A 139 -7.83 -5.80 29.48
C GLY A 139 -8.68 -6.53 28.44
N GLY A 140 -9.99 -6.67 28.68
CA GLY A 140 -10.95 -7.16 27.70
C GLY A 140 -10.67 -8.58 27.20
N ALA A 141 -10.77 -8.73 25.87
CA ALA A 141 -10.59 -10.00 25.17
C ALA A 141 -9.17 -10.58 25.36
N ILE A 142 -8.13 -9.77 25.14
CA ILE A 142 -6.74 -10.21 25.32
C ILE A 142 -6.42 -10.49 26.79
N GLY A 143 -7.00 -9.71 27.71
CA GLY A 143 -6.92 -9.95 29.15
C GLY A 143 -7.43 -11.33 29.55
N HIS A 144 -8.66 -11.63 29.13
CA HIS A 144 -9.27 -12.93 29.39
C HIS A 144 -8.51 -14.07 28.70
N TYR A 145 -8.01 -13.84 27.48
CA TYR A 145 -7.21 -14.81 26.75
C TYR A 145 -5.92 -15.18 27.49
N VAL A 146 -5.17 -14.18 27.93
CA VAL A 146 -3.91 -14.35 28.68
C VAL A 146 -4.12 -15.06 30.02
N ASP A 147 -5.17 -14.69 30.77
CA ASP A 147 -5.43 -15.27 32.09
C ASP A 147 -5.93 -16.73 31.99
N ARG A 148 -6.87 -17.00 31.07
CA ARG A 148 -7.60 -18.28 31.03
C ARG A 148 -7.80 -18.84 29.63
N GLY A 149 -7.96 -18.00 28.61
CA GLY A 149 -8.35 -18.44 27.28
C GLY A 149 -7.35 -19.41 26.65
N ALA A 150 -6.08 -19.02 26.59
CA ALA A 150 -5.03 -19.82 25.99
C ALA A 150 -4.90 -21.20 26.64
N ARG A 151 -4.80 -21.26 27.98
CA ARG A 151 -4.69 -22.51 28.75
C ARG A 151 -5.88 -23.46 28.59
N ASN A 152 -7.04 -22.92 28.23
CA ASN A 152 -8.27 -23.69 27.99
C ASN A 152 -8.47 -24.02 26.50
N GLY A 153 -7.44 -23.87 25.66
CA GLY A 153 -7.50 -24.16 24.22
C GLY A 153 -8.52 -23.30 23.49
N ARG A 154 -8.74 -22.05 23.94
CA ARG A 154 -9.67 -21.15 23.28
C ARG A 154 -9.06 -20.60 22.00
N ARG A 155 -9.89 -20.48 20.97
CA ARG A 155 -9.54 -19.88 19.68
C ARG A 155 -9.29 -18.38 19.86
N ALA A 156 -8.11 -17.90 19.46
CA ALA A 156 -7.79 -16.47 19.37
C ALA A 156 -8.26 -15.85 18.03
N ASN A 157 -8.38 -16.70 17.02
CA ASN A 157 -8.86 -16.45 15.67
C ASN A 157 -9.39 -17.77 15.10
N ASP A 158 -9.97 -17.76 13.92
CA ASP A 158 -10.64 -18.93 13.34
C ASP A 158 -9.73 -19.81 12.47
N TRP A 159 -8.49 -19.39 12.19
CA TRP A 159 -7.57 -20.07 11.26
C TRP A 159 -6.42 -20.82 11.94
N LEU A 160 -6.06 -20.49 13.18
CA LEU A 160 -4.95 -21.12 13.90
C LEU A 160 -5.36 -22.46 14.55
N GLU A 161 -5.80 -23.43 13.74
CA GLU A 161 -6.16 -24.79 14.17
C GLU A 161 -5.02 -25.78 13.84
N GLN A 162 -4.65 -26.66 14.78
CA GLN A 162 -3.73 -27.78 14.49
C GLN A 162 -4.47 -28.95 13.82
N VAL A 163 -3.69 -29.85 13.21
CA VAL A 163 -4.14 -31.09 12.55
C VAL A 163 -5.05 -31.97 13.46
N ASP A 164 -4.98 -31.80 14.79
CA ASP A 164 -5.76 -32.55 15.78
C ASP A 164 -6.99 -31.80 16.34
N GLY A 165 -7.39 -30.67 15.73
CA GLY A 165 -8.55 -29.86 16.15
C GLY A 165 -8.34 -29.03 17.43
N ARG A 166 -7.07 -28.86 17.87
CA ARG A 166 -6.69 -28.04 19.02
C ARG A 166 -6.09 -26.70 18.57
N PHE A 167 -6.33 -25.64 19.35
CA PHE A 167 -5.83 -24.29 19.09
C PHE A 167 -4.67 -23.98 20.03
N PRO A 168 -3.45 -23.71 19.50
CA PRO A 168 -2.29 -23.36 20.32
C PRO A 168 -2.44 -21.95 20.93
N ASP A 169 -1.59 -21.64 21.90
CA ASP A 169 -1.48 -20.27 22.41
C ASP A 169 -0.92 -19.37 21.30
N LEU A 170 -1.69 -18.38 20.88
CA LEU A 170 -1.27 -17.44 19.85
C LEU A 170 0.01 -16.69 20.25
N ARG A 171 0.25 -16.48 21.55
CA ARG A 171 1.48 -15.81 22.03
C ARG A 171 2.71 -16.64 21.75
N ASP A 172 2.62 -17.94 21.99
CA ASP A 172 3.72 -18.88 21.73
C ASP A 172 3.97 -18.97 20.23
N TRP A 173 2.90 -19.05 19.43
CA TRP A 173 3.03 -19.02 17.96
C TRP A 173 3.72 -17.74 17.45
N ILE A 174 3.36 -16.57 17.97
CA ILE A 174 4.02 -15.29 17.60
C ILE A 174 5.49 -15.28 18.04
N ARG A 175 5.80 -15.81 19.23
CA ARG A 175 7.19 -15.94 19.72
C ARG A 175 8.01 -16.87 18.83
N ASP A 176 7.45 -17.99 18.41
CA ASP A 176 8.11 -18.94 17.51
C ASP A 176 8.41 -18.29 16.14
N ARG A 177 7.42 -17.60 15.54
CA ARG A 177 7.64 -16.88 14.27
C ARG A 177 8.71 -15.79 14.41
N ARG A 178 8.74 -15.07 15.53
CA ARG A 178 9.80 -14.10 15.83
C ARG A 178 11.17 -14.76 15.95
N ALA A 179 11.26 -15.89 16.65
CA ALA A 179 12.51 -16.63 16.80
C ALA A 179 13.02 -17.15 15.44
N GLU A 180 12.12 -17.66 14.60
CA GLU A 180 12.42 -18.05 13.21
C GLU A 180 12.86 -16.85 12.36
N TRP A 181 12.22 -15.69 12.51
CA TRP A 181 12.67 -14.45 11.89
C TRP A 181 14.09 -14.10 12.37
N GLN A 182 14.36 -14.11 13.68
CA GLN A 182 15.69 -13.80 14.21
C GLN A 182 16.75 -14.79 13.72
N ALA A 183 16.42 -16.08 13.62
CA ALA A 183 17.31 -17.10 13.08
C ALA A 183 17.69 -16.83 11.62
N ARG A 184 16.79 -16.23 10.83
CA ARG A 184 17.07 -15.79 9.45
C ARG A 184 18.02 -14.59 9.39
N GLN A 185 17.98 -13.68 10.38
CA GLN A 185 18.74 -12.42 10.40
C GLN A 185 20.26 -12.55 10.71
N GLY A 186 20.80 -13.77 10.77
CA GLY A 186 22.17 -14.08 11.22
C GLY A 186 23.30 -13.88 10.18
N GLY A 187 23.10 -13.03 9.16
CA GLY A 187 24.07 -12.82 8.09
C GLY A 187 25.43 -12.25 8.57
N PRO A 188 26.50 -12.37 7.74
CA PRO A 188 27.82 -11.82 8.06
C PRO A 188 27.71 -10.31 8.33
N LYS A 189 28.30 -9.86 9.44
CA LYS A 189 28.35 -8.43 9.75
C LYS A 189 29.25 -7.72 8.74
N THR A 190 28.90 -6.51 8.37
CA THR A 190 29.78 -5.70 7.50
C THR A 190 31.05 -5.26 8.22
N TRP A 191 31.04 -5.13 9.56
CA TRP A 191 32.16 -4.59 10.33
C TRP A 191 32.38 -5.28 11.69
N ARG A 192 33.63 -5.30 12.15
CA ARG A 192 34.03 -5.70 13.52
C ARG A 192 34.97 -4.67 14.19
N PRO A 193 34.86 -4.47 15.51
CA PRO A 193 35.62 -3.44 16.24
C PRO A 193 37.07 -3.84 16.59
N ASP A 194 37.39 -5.14 16.70
CA ASP A 194 38.70 -5.63 17.14
C ASP A 194 39.44 -6.40 16.01
N ILE A 195 40.74 -6.14 15.87
CA ILE A 195 41.65 -6.85 14.94
C ILE A 195 43.07 -6.86 15.53
N ASP A 196 43.79 -7.97 15.36
CA ASP A 196 45.22 -8.01 15.68
C ASP A 196 46.02 -7.20 14.66
N ARG A 197 46.95 -6.37 15.16
CA ARG A 197 47.81 -5.51 14.34
C ARG A 197 49.23 -6.03 14.24
N ALA A 198 49.57 -7.04 15.05
CA ALA A 198 50.89 -7.62 15.01
C ALA A 198 50.98 -8.56 13.80
N PRO A 199 51.94 -8.34 12.87
CA PRO A 199 52.19 -9.29 11.81
C PRO A 199 52.64 -10.62 12.42
N ALA A 200 51.99 -11.72 12.04
CA ALA A 200 52.44 -13.05 12.35
C ALA A 200 53.82 -13.30 11.69
N PRO A 201 54.77 -13.97 12.36
CA PRO A 201 56.06 -14.26 11.75
C PRO A 201 55.87 -15.12 10.50
N LEU A 202 56.39 -14.67 9.35
CA LEU A 202 56.47 -15.48 8.15
C LEU A 202 57.33 -16.72 8.43
N ALA A 203 56.77 -17.92 8.27
CA ALA A 203 57.56 -19.14 8.25
C ALA A 203 58.55 -19.05 7.08
N GLY A 204 59.84 -19.21 7.35
CA GLY A 204 60.97 -18.76 6.52
C GLY A 204 61.19 -19.41 5.14
N ARG A 205 60.14 -19.56 4.34
CA ARG A 205 60.22 -19.89 2.91
C ARG A 205 59.81 -18.65 2.11
N GLU A 206 60.68 -18.21 1.19
CA GLU A 206 60.31 -17.15 0.25
C GLU A 206 59.19 -17.65 -0.67
N PRO A 207 58.10 -16.89 -0.85
CA PRO A 207 56.98 -17.29 -1.69
C PRO A 207 57.43 -17.46 -3.14
N ALA A 208 57.01 -18.55 -3.77
CA ALA A 208 57.36 -18.86 -5.16
C ALA A 208 56.18 -18.54 -6.08
N GLY A 209 56.30 -17.48 -6.87
CA GLY A 209 55.26 -17.15 -7.85
C GLY A 209 55.29 -15.68 -8.27
N THR A 210 54.63 -15.38 -9.38
CA THR A 210 54.46 -14.02 -9.91
C THR A 210 53.05 -13.54 -9.65
N VAL A 211 52.88 -12.32 -9.14
CA VAL A 211 51.57 -11.70 -8.91
C VAL A 211 51.32 -10.65 -10.00
N THR A 212 50.24 -10.79 -10.77
CA THR A 212 49.70 -9.69 -11.58
C THR A 212 48.93 -8.74 -10.68
N VAL A 213 49.40 -7.49 -10.56
CA VAL A 213 48.74 -6.43 -9.81
C VAL A 213 48.01 -5.51 -10.78
N ILE A 214 46.68 -5.43 -10.64
CA ILE A 214 45.82 -4.52 -11.39
C ILE A 214 45.50 -3.31 -10.51
N VAL A 215 45.86 -2.12 -10.97
CA VAL A 215 45.67 -0.86 -10.25
C VAL A 215 44.66 0.00 -11.00
N ASP A 216 43.53 0.34 -10.37
CA ASP A 216 42.50 1.23 -10.95
C ASP A 216 42.63 2.66 -10.38
N LEU A 217 43.06 3.63 -11.19
CA LEU A 217 43.37 4.99 -10.73
C LEU A 217 42.14 5.90 -10.48
N GLY A 218 40.92 5.35 -10.38
CA GLY A 218 39.64 6.09 -10.29
C GLY A 218 39.40 7.03 -9.08
N ALA A 219 40.43 7.61 -8.46
CA ALA A 219 40.34 8.53 -7.33
C ALA A 219 40.95 9.92 -7.64
N SER A 220 41.16 10.77 -6.63
CA SER A 220 41.93 12.02 -6.81
C SER A 220 43.42 11.72 -7.06
N ASP A 221 44.15 12.65 -7.67
CA ASP A 221 45.60 12.50 -7.89
C ASP A 221 46.36 12.10 -6.61
N GLU A 222 46.02 12.70 -5.46
CA GLU A 222 46.63 12.37 -4.16
C GLU A 222 46.37 10.90 -3.74
N LEU A 223 45.13 10.45 -3.85
CA LEU A 223 44.73 9.09 -3.46
C LEU A 223 45.27 8.03 -4.42
N ALA A 224 45.23 8.32 -5.73
CA ALA A 224 45.78 7.47 -6.77
C ALA A 224 47.30 7.33 -6.63
N ARG A 225 48.00 8.43 -6.32
CA ARG A 225 49.45 8.40 -6.03
C ARG A 225 49.77 7.53 -4.82
N ALA A 226 49.05 7.71 -3.72
CA ALA A 226 49.26 6.91 -2.51
C ALA A 226 49.01 5.40 -2.76
N THR A 227 48.04 5.06 -3.62
CA THR A 227 47.75 3.69 -4.03
C THR A 227 48.92 3.10 -4.82
N LEU A 228 49.42 3.82 -5.84
CA LEU A 228 50.58 3.41 -6.64
C LEU A 228 51.84 3.25 -5.80
N ASP A 229 52.13 4.19 -4.90
CA ASP A 229 53.30 4.10 -4.01
C ASP A 229 53.21 2.85 -3.11
N GLY A 230 52.02 2.51 -2.61
CA GLY A 230 51.79 1.29 -1.81
C GLY A 230 51.98 -0.01 -2.61
N VAL A 231 51.66 -0.01 -3.90
CA VAL A 231 51.92 -1.12 -4.83
C VAL A 231 53.43 -1.22 -5.13
N ALA A 232 54.08 -0.10 -5.43
CA ALA A 232 55.52 -0.05 -5.72
C ALA A 232 56.39 -0.45 -4.51
N ALA A 233 55.87 -0.28 -3.29
CA ALA A 233 56.54 -0.67 -2.05
C ALA A 233 56.47 -2.17 -1.72
N GLN A 234 55.80 -2.99 -2.53
CA GLN A 234 55.72 -4.44 -2.30
C GLN A 234 57.05 -5.12 -2.64
N THR A 235 57.56 -5.92 -1.71
CA THR A 235 58.84 -6.65 -1.84
C THR A 235 58.67 -8.11 -1.41
N GLY A 236 59.63 -8.96 -1.76
CA GLY A 236 59.62 -10.39 -1.39
C GLY A 236 58.73 -11.28 -2.26
N VAL A 237 58.20 -10.76 -3.37
CA VAL A 237 57.46 -11.51 -4.40
C VAL A 237 57.68 -10.83 -5.76
N SER A 238 57.65 -11.60 -6.85
CA SER A 238 57.73 -11.03 -8.20
C SER A 238 56.37 -10.45 -8.59
N THR A 239 56.36 -9.24 -9.14
CA THR A 239 55.12 -8.53 -9.52
C THR A 239 55.19 -8.06 -10.96
N GLU A 240 54.11 -8.25 -11.70
CA GLU A 240 53.84 -7.53 -12.95
C GLU A 240 52.66 -6.57 -12.71
N ILE A 241 52.76 -5.33 -13.20
CA ILE A 241 51.78 -4.28 -12.88
C ILE A 241 51.01 -3.88 -14.14
N ILE A 242 49.69 -3.78 -14.02
CA ILE A 242 48.77 -3.26 -15.02
C ILE A 242 48.01 -2.09 -14.40
N VAL A 243 48.11 -0.92 -14.98
CA VAL A 243 47.45 0.30 -14.49
C VAL A 243 46.29 0.64 -15.43
N ILE A 244 45.10 0.81 -14.88
CA ILE A 244 43.92 1.31 -15.58
C ILE A 244 43.85 2.82 -15.38
N ASP A 245 44.11 3.56 -16.46
CA ASP A 245 44.00 5.02 -16.48
C ASP A 245 42.67 5.44 -17.11
N ARG A 246 41.75 5.95 -16.28
CA ARG A 246 40.43 6.46 -16.70
C ARG A 246 40.46 7.91 -17.18
N GLY A 247 41.62 8.55 -17.22
CA GLY A 247 41.76 9.98 -17.53
C GLY A 247 41.27 10.91 -16.41
N LEU A 248 41.10 10.39 -15.19
CA LEU A 248 40.63 11.15 -14.02
C LEU A 248 41.77 11.76 -13.20
N THR A 249 43.00 11.27 -13.39
CA THR A 249 44.19 11.63 -12.59
C THR A 249 45.38 11.99 -13.49
N PRO A 250 45.30 13.12 -14.22
CA PRO A 250 46.29 13.48 -15.23
C PRO A 250 47.70 13.67 -14.64
N SER A 251 47.81 14.18 -13.40
CA SER A 251 49.11 14.37 -12.75
C SER A 251 49.75 13.05 -12.32
N VAL A 252 48.95 12.03 -12.02
CA VAL A 252 49.45 10.69 -11.70
C VAL A 252 49.84 9.93 -12.97
N ALA A 253 49.11 10.10 -14.07
CA ALA A 253 49.39 9.42 -15.34
C ALA A 253 50.81 9.72 -15.85
N GLU A 254 51.31 10.94 -15.67
CA GLU A 254 52.66 11.35 -16.10
C GLU A 254 53.80 10.63 -15.34
N VAL A 255 53.56 10.22 -14.09
CA VAL A 255 54.58 9.65 -13.21
C VAL A 255 54.53 8.12 -13.10
N ILE A 256 53.57 7.44 -13.75
CA ILE A 256 53.47 5.96 -13.75
C ILE A 256 54.79 5.28 -14.12
N PRO A 257 55.52 5.70 -15.18
CA PRO A 257 56.78 5.04 -15.56
C PRO A 257 57.90 5.20 -14.52
N GLU A 258 57.84 6.26 -13.70
CA GLU A 258 58.82 6.54 -12.64
C GLU A 258 58.53 5.73 -11.38
N VAL A 259 57.24 5.64 -10.99
CA VAL A 259 56.81 4.98 -9.74
C VAL A 259 56.74 3.47 -9.89
N THR A 260 56.26 2.98 -11.03
CA THR A 260 56.13 1.57 -11.35
C THR A 260 56.80 1.28 -12.70
N PRO A 261 58.14 1.19 -12.75
CA PRO A 261 58.87 0.94 -14.00
C PRO A 261 58.43 -0.36 -14.66
N GLY A 262 58.08 -0.31 -15.94
CA GLY A 262 57.62 -1.48 -16.70
C GLY A 262 56.14 -1.84 -16.52
N ALA A 263 55.35 -1.02 -15.81
CA ALA A 263 53.91 -1.19 -15.75
C ALA A 263 53.26 -1.04 -17.14
N ARG A 264 52.30 -1.91 -17.46
CA ARG A 264 51.45 -1.78 -18.65
C ARG A 264 50.29 -0.85 -18.34
N VAL A 265 49.99 0.08 -19.24
CA VAL A 265 48.86 1.01 -19.06
C VAL A 265 47.72 0.62 -20.00
N VAL A 266 46.52 0.48 -19.43
CA VAL A 266 45.26 0.25 -20.15
C VAL A 266 44.41 1.49 -20.01
N LEU A 267 43.90 2.01 -21.13
CA LEU A 267 42.98 3.13 -21.12
C LEU A 267 41.59 2.66 -20.69
N GLY A 268 41.05 3.31 -19.65
CA GLY A 268 39.69 3.14 -19.19
C GLY A 268 38.77 4.27 -19.69
N ASP A 269 37.48 4.10 -19.44
CA ASP A 269 36.45 5.10 -19.69
C ASP A 269 36.03 5.71 -18.33
N PRO A 270 35.98 7.05 -18.18
CA PRO A 270 35.51 7.67 -16.95
C PRO A 270 34.01 7.48 -16.71
N ASP A 271 33.23 7.25 -17.77
CA ASP A 271 31.77 7.11 -17.74
C ASP A 271 31.32 5.63 -17.75
N ARG A 272 32.24 4.68 -17.97
CA ARG A 272 31.97 3.22 -17.95
C ARG A 272 32.95 2.45 -17.06
N GLY A 273 32.41 1.60 -16.19
CA GLY A 273 33.19 0.88 -15.18
C GLY A 273 34.06 -0.23 -15.74
N GLU A 274 33.56 -0.92 -16.76
CA GLU A 274 33.95 -2.27 -17.18
C GLU A 274 35.03 -2.39 -18.27
N PRO A 275 35.10 -1.57 -19.35
CA PRO A 275 35.92 -1.92 -20.53
C PRO A 275 37.42 -1.97 -20.22
N GLY A 276 37.92 -0.97 -19.48
CA GLY A 276 39.33 -0.92 -19.05
C GLY A 276 39.67 -2.04 -18.05
N VAL A 277 38.70 -2.44 -17.22
CA VAL A 277 38.86 -3.52 -16.24
C VAL A 277 38.95 -4.87 -16.96
N VAL A 278 38.04 -5.17 -17.88
CA VAL A 278 38.06 -6.40 -18.69
C VAL A 278 39.36 -6.50 -19.49
N ALA A 279 39.78 -5.39 -20.12
CA ALA A 279 41.03 -5.34 -20.86
C ALA A 279 42.27 -5.60 -19.97
N ALA A 280 42.29 -5.08 -18.73
CA ALA A 280 43.35 -5.35 -17.78
C ALA A 280 43.38 -6.82 -17.31
N PHE A 281 42.23 -7.39 -16.96
CA PHE A 281 42.14 -8.79 -16.53
C PHE A 281 42.49 -9.77 -17.66
N SER A 282 42.25 -9.42 -18.93
CA SER A 282 42.64 -10.24 -20.08
C SER A 282 44.16 -10.36 -20.31
N GLN A 283 44.95 -9.47 -19.68
CA GLN A 283 46.41 -9.41 -19.81
C GLN A 283 47.15 -10.06 -18.63
N VAL A 284 46.42 -10.66 -17.70
CA VAL A 284 46.96 -11.41 -16.55
C VAL A 284 47.82 -12.58 -17.03
N SER A 285 49.02 -12.71 -16.49
CA SER A 285 49.92 -13.83 -16.79
C SER A 285 50.65 -14.42 -15.57
N GLY A 286 50.50 -13.82 -14.39
CA GLY A 286 51.08 -14.31 -13.14
C GLY A 286 50.34 -15.53 -12.58
N ASP A 287 51.00 -16.22 -11.65
CA ASP A 287 50.43 -17.35 -10.90
C ASP A 287 49.27 -16.92 -9.99
N PHE A 288 49.30 -15.65 -9.55
CA PHE A 288 48.26 -15.01 -8.75
C PHE A 288 47.88 -13.64 -9.29
N VAL A 289 46.69 -13.17 -8.92
CA VAL A 289 46.12 -11.87 -9.31
C VAL A 289 45.70 -11.11 -8.07
N ALA A 290 46.03 -9.82 -8.02
CA ALA A 290 45.55 -8.88 -7.00
C ALA A 290 45.01 -7.62 -7.68
N TYR A 291 43.90 -7.09 -7.16
CA TYR A 291 43.29 -5.84 -7.62
C TYR A 291 43.35 -4.79 -6.51
N VAL A 292 43.59 -3.53 -6.86
CA VAL A 292 43.50 -2.40 -5.92
C VAL A 292 42.81 -1.21 -6.56
N ALA A 293 41.81 -0.68 -5.86
CA ALA A 293 41.08 0.53 -6.26
C ALA A 293 41.80 1.79 -5.77
N GLY A 294 41.69 2.87 -6.53
CA GLY A 294 42.22 4.18 -6.15
C GLY A 294 41.69 4.64 -4.79
N GLY A 295 42.62 4.93 -3.87
CA GLY A 295 42.33 5.32 -2.49
C GLY A 295 42.46 4.19 -1.46
N ASP A 296 42.72 2.95 -1.90
CA ASP A 296 43.15 1.84 -1.05
C ASP A 296 44.68 1.76 -1.04
N VAL A 297 45.29 1.78 0.14
CA VAL A 297 46.76 1.72 0.30
C VAL A 297 47.15 0.40 0.95
N TRP A 298 48.08 -0.32 0.33
CA TRP A 298 48.58 -1.58 0.86
C TRP A 298 49.69 -1.38 1.89
N THR A 299 49.70 -2.21 2.94
CA THR A 299 50.82 -2.24 3.89
C THR A 299 52.06 -2.90 3.27
N PRO A 300 53.28 -2.54 3.70
CA PRO A 300 54.50 -3.15 3.17
C PRO A 300 54.54 -4.68 3.33
N GLY A 301 55.01 -5.38 2.30
CA GLY A 301 55.16 -6.84 2.28
C GLY A 301 53.85 -7.64 2.28
N ARG A 302 52.71 -6.98 2.06
CA ARG A 302 51.37 -7.59 2.01
C ARG A 302 51.31 -8.77 1.04
N LEU A 303 51.74 -8.58 -0.21
CA LEU A 303 51.63 -9.61 -1.24
C LEU A 303 52.43 -10.87 -0.90
N ALA A 304 53.67 -10.70 -0.43
CA ALA A 304 54.50 -11.84 -0.01
C ALA A 304 53.81 -12.67 1.08
N ARG A 305 53.14 -12.03 2.04
CA ARG A 305 52.37 -12.73 3.09
C ARG A 305 51.19 -13.51 2.52
N LEU A 306 50.39 -12.87 1.66
CA LEU A 306 49.23 -13.52 1.05
C LEU A 306 49.62 -14.73 0.20
N VAL A 307 50.71 -14.62 -0.58
CA VAL A 307 51.22 -15.75 -1.38
C VAL A 307 51.72 -16.87 -0.47
N SER A 308 52.50 -16.56 0.57
CA SER A 308 52.96 -17.58 1.52
C SER A 308 51.81 -18.33 2.18
N VAL A 309 50.71 -17.63 2.53
CA VAL A 309 49.50 -18.27 3.09
C VAL A 309 48.78 -19.09 2.04
N ALA A 310 48.62 -18.57 0.81
CA ALA A 310 47.98 -19.29 -0.29
C ALA A 310 48.70 -20.61 -0.60
N GLU A 311 50.04 -20.58 -0.68
CA GLU A 311 50.87 -21.75 -0.92
C GLU A 311 50.85 -22.73 0.26
N ALA A 312 50.99 -22.23 1.51
CA ALA A 312 51.05 -23.06 2.69
C ALA A 312 49.71 -23.75 3.00
N ALA A 313 48.59 -23.03 2.82
CA ALA A 313 47.25 -23.54 3.05
C ALA A 313 46.69 -24.30 1.82
N GLY A 314 47.34 -24.21 0.66
CA GLY A 314 46.82 -24.73 -0.61
C GLY A 314 45.48 -24.10 -0.99
N ARG A 315 45.29 -22.82 -0.68
CA ARG A 315 44.01 -22.11 -0.84
C ARG A 315 44.05 -21.23 -2.09
N PRO A 316 43.07 -21.35 -3.00
CA PRO A 316 43.07 -20.60 -4.26
C PRO A 316 42.56 -19.15 -4.12
N LEU A 317 42.04 -18.79 -2.94
CA LEU A 317 41.43 -17.50 -2.64
C LEU A 317 41.78 -17.08 -1.22
N VAL A 318 42.59 -16.02 -1.08
CA VAL A 318 43.07 -15.51 0.21
C VAL A 318 42.73 -14.03 0.34
N ALA A 319 42.27 -13.59 1.50
CA ALA A 319 42.03 -12.19 1.80
C ALA A 319 42.73 -11.74 3.09
N ASP A 320 43.09 -10.48 3.17
CA ASP A 320 43.47 -9.82 4.42
C ASP A 320 42.40 -8.84 4.91
N VAL A 321 42.71 -8.16 6.01
CA VAL A 321 41.80 -7.20 6.62
C VAL A 321 41.96 -5.83 5.96
N LEU A 322 40.80 -5.24 5.66
CA LEU A 322 40.66 -3.85 5.22
C LEU A 322 40.23 -3.03 6.43
N GLU A 323 41.04 -2.05 6.78
CA GLU A 323 40.76 -1.09 7.83
C GLU A 323 40.22 0.21 7.22
N ARG A 324 39.20 0.78 7.87
CA ARG A 324 38.67 2.10 7.53
C ARG A 324 38.69 3.01 8.77
N PRO A 325 39.18 4.26 8.65
CA PRO A 325 39.04 5.26 9.70
C PRO A 325 37.59 5.78 9.77
N TRP A 326 37.02 5.84 10.97
CA TRP A 326 35.72 6.43 11.29
C TRP A 326 35.91 7.52 12.36
N GLN A 327 35.95 8.78 11.93
CA GLN A 327 36.40 9.90 12.78
C GLN A 327 37.84 9.67 13.30
N GLU A 328 38.49 10.67 13.91
CA GLU A 328 39.95 10.62 14.15
C GLU A 328 40.43 9.47 15.07
N GLU A 329 39.54 8.80 15.82
CA GLU A 329 39.92 7.79 16.83
C GLU A 329 39.26 6.40 16.71
N GLN A 330 38.25 6.17 15.87
CA GLN A 330 37.64 4.84 15.72
C GLN A 330 38.03 4.18 14.40
N ARG A 331 38.44 2.92 14.43
CA ARG A 331 38.78 2.13 13.23
C ARG A 331 37.99 0.83 13.22
N PHE A 332 37.55 0.40 12.05
CA PHE A 332 36.75 -0.82 11.87
C PHE A 332 37.35 -1.71 10.78
N ALA A 333 37.30 -3.03 11.00
CA ALA A 333 37.59 -4.04 9.98
C ALA A 333 36.33 -4.35 9.18
N VAL A 334 36.44 -4.47 7.86
CA VAL A 334 35.40 -5.15 7.07
C VAL A 334 35.55 -6.66 7.20
N ASP A 335 34.45 -7.37 7.46
CA ASP A 335 34.46 -8.84 7.54
C ASP A 335 34.65 -9.50 6.16
N VAL A 336 34.76 -10.82 6.07
CA VAL A 336 34.71 -11.55 4.79
C VAL A 336 33.36 -12.26 4.63
N PRO A 337 32.87 -12.46 3.40
CA PRO A 337 31.65 -13.22 3.20
C PRO A 337 31.81 -14.72 3.41
N PRO A 338 30.68 -15.41 3.69
CA PRO A 338 30.63 -16.86 3.65
C PRO A 338 30.84 -17.38 2.22
N ALA A 339 31.19 -18.66 2.11
CA ALA A 339 31.18 -19.36 0.83
C ALA A 339 29.74 -19.53 0.32
N SER A 340 29.53 -19.41 -0.99
CA SER A 340 28.19 -19.39 -1.63
C SER A 340 27.22 -18.39 -0.99
N PRO A 341 27.57 -17.08 -1.01
CA PRO A 341 26.69 -16.05 -0.45
C PRO A 341 25.33 -16.04 -1.17
N GLY A 342 24.24 -16.08 -0.41
CA GLY A 342 22.87 -15.97 -0.95
C GLY A 342 22.49 -14.55 -1.38
N THR A 343 21.23 -14.37 -1.78
CA THR A 343 20.68 -13.08 -2.26
C THR A 343 20.86 -11.93 -1.29
N ASP A 344 20.83 -12.24 0.02
CA ASP A 344 20.72 -11.24 1.08
C ASP A 344 22.07 -10.76 1.62
N VAL A 345 23.16 -11.16 0.97
CA VAL A 345 24.50 -10.75 1.36
C VAL A 345 24.69 -9.24 1.16
N PRO A 346 25.19 -8.51 2.18
CA PRO A 346 25.33 -7.06 2.10
C PRO A 346 26.23 -6.62 0.94
N GLY A 347 25.72 -5.75 0.08
CA GLY A 347 26.48 -5.10 -1.00
C GLY A 347 27.87 -4.60 -0.58
N PRO A 348 27.97 -3.78 0.49
CA PRO A 348 29.26 -3.25 0.95
C PRO A 348 30.31 -4.32 1.27
N LEU A 349 29.88 -5.49 1.74
CA LEU A 349 30.78 -6.61 2.05
C LEU A 349 31.43 -7.16 0.77
N MET A 350 30.68 -7.24 -0.33
CA MET A 350 31.18 -7.75 -1.61
C MET A 350 32.02 -6.72 -2.34
N ARG A 351 31.57 -5.45 -2.39
CA ARG A 351 32.26 -4.37 -3.12
C ARG A 351 33.67 -4.11 -2.63
N THR A 352 33.91 -4.34 -1.34
CA THR A 352 35.23 -4.13 -0.72
C THR A 352 36.12 -5.36 -0.80
N LEU A 353 35.57 -6.52 -1.20
CA LEU A 353 36.29 -7.78 -1.19
C LEU A 353 37.40 -7.81 -2.25
N LEU A 354 37.20 -7.29 -3.46
CA LEU A 354 38.23 -7.40 -4.50
C LEU A 354 39.56 -6.73 -4.13
N SER A 355 39.53 -5.55 -3.48
CA SER A 355 40.74 -4.81 -3.09
C SER A 355 41.65 -5.54 -2.08
N ARG A 356 41.11 -6.58 -1.42
CA ARG A 356 41.80 -7.37 -0.39
C ARG A 356 42.14 -8.79 -0.84
N LEU A 357 41.68 -9.22 -2.01
CA LEU A 357 41.88 -10.59 -2.47
C LEU A 357 43.23 -10.80 -3.14
N LEU A 358 43.80 -11.97 -2.90
CA LEU A 358 44.76 -12.65 -3.75
C LEU A 358 44.06 -13.86 -4.37
N ILE A 359 43.99 -13.90 -5.69
CA ILE A 359 43.24 -14.90 -6.47
C ILE A 359 44.25 -15.75 -7.23
N SER A 360 44.17 -17.07 -7.12
CA SER A 360 45.02 -17.95 -7.95
C SER A 360 44.59 -17.92 -9.42
N ALA A 361 45.54 -17.98 -10.34
CA ALA A 361 45.26 -18.01 -11.78
C ALA A 361 44.35 -19.18 -12.21
N PRO A 362 44.47 -20.42 -11.67
CA PRO A 362 43.54 -21.50 -11.97
C PRO A 362 42.09 -21.19 -11.58
N LEU A 363 41.86 -20.61 -10.39
CA LEU A 363 40.50 -20.23 -9.96
C LEU A 363 39.93 -19.11 -10.83
N LEU A 364 40.73 -18.11 -11.18
CA LEU A 364 40.27 -17.04 -12.08
C LEU A 364 39.93 -17.58 -13.47
N ALA A 365 40.70 -18.55 -13.98
CA ALA A 365 40.42 -19.20 -15.27
C ALA A 365 39.14 -20.04 -15.22
N GLU A 366 38.86 -20.71 -14.10
CA GLU A 366 37.63 -21.47 -13.88
C GLU A 366 36.40 -20.56 -13.76
N VAL A 367 36.49 -19.50 -12.95
CA VAL A 367 35.39 -18.56 -12.69
C VAL A 367 35.14 -17.61 -13.87
N GLY A 368 36.17 -17.32 -14.66
CA GLY A 368 36.19 -16.28 -15.67
C GLY A 368 36.41 -14.88 -15.08
N GLY A 369 37.01 -13.98 -15.87
CA GLY A 369 37.26 -12.59 -15.46
C GLY A 369 35.99 -11.73 -15.29
N PRO A 370 36.14 -10.41 -15.11
CA PRO A 370 35.04 -9.45 -15.15
C PRO A 370 34.25 -9.53 -16.46
N ARG A 371 32.94 -9.28 -16.40
CA ARG A 371 32.06 -9.22 -17.58
C ARG A 371 31.85 -7.76 -18.01
N ASP A 372 31.66 -7.53 -19.31
CA ASP A 372 31.49 -6.21 -19.92
C ASP A 372 30.01 -5.78 -20.06
N ASP A 373 29.06 -6.60 -19.62
CA ASP A 373 27.62 -6.41 -19.80
C ASP A 373 26.84 -6.10 -18.51
N ILE A 374 27.58 -5.90 -17.40
CA ILE A 374 27.07 -5.65 -16.03
C ILE A 374 27.52 -4.30 -15.45
N GLY A 375 28.04 -3.41 -16.30
CA GLY A 375 28.39 -2.04 -15.95
C GLY A 375 29.26 -1.93 -14.69
N PHE A 376 28.87 -1.06 -13.76
CA PHE A 376 29.57 -0.86 -12.49
C PHE A 376 29.38 -2.01 -11.48
N GLY A 377 28.56 -3.02 -11.79
CA GLY A 377 28.36 -4.22 -10.98
C GLY A 377 29.47 -5.26 -11.10
N TRP A 378 30.43 -5.09 -12.02
CA TRP A 378 31.47 -6.09 -12.33
C TRP A 378 32.25 -6.58 -11.10
N ALA A 379 32.53 -5.67 -10.16
CA ALA A 379 33.30 -5.98 -8.97
C ALA A 379 32.53 -6.89 -8.01
N TYR A 380 31.24 -6.60 -7.86
CA TYR A 380 30.31 -7.40 -7.06
C TYR A 380 30.11 -8.78 -7.69
N ASP A 381 29.88 -8.83 -9.01
CA ASP A 381 29.74 -10.09 -9.78
C ASP A 381 30.96 -10.99 -9.66
N LEU A 382 32.17 -10.47 -9.90
CA LEU A 382 33.39 -11.27 -9.79
C LEU A 382 33.60 -11.77 -8.35
N ALA A 383 33.39 -10.92 -7.35
CA ALA A 383 33.47 -11.32 -5.94
C ALA A 383 32.46 -12.43 -5.59
N LEU A 384 31.22 -12.32 -6.07
CA LEU A 384 30.16 -13.28 -5.87
C LEU A 384 30.48 -14.64 -6.51
N ARG A 385 30.97 -14.64 -7.76
CA ARG A 385 31.37 -15.86 -8.45
C ARG A 385 32.58 -16.54 -7.82
N LEU A 386 33.60 -15.77 -7.40
CA LEU A 386 34.77 -16.31 -6.70
C LEU A 386 34.40 -16.98 -5.38
N THR A 387 33.57 -16.32 -4.56
CA THR A 387 33.13 -16.83 -3.26
C THR A 387 32.12 -17.97 -3.36
N SER A 388 31.47 -18.13 -4.50
CA SER A 388 30.62 -19.30 -4.80
C SER A 388 31.43 -20.55 -5.13
N GLN A 389 32.66 -20.40 -5.65
CA GLN A 389 33.54 -21.53 -6.00
C GLN A 389 34.57 -21.87 -4.90
N ALA A 390 35.01 -20.87 -4.13
CA ALA A 390 36.05 -21.06 -3.11
C ALA A 390 35.75 -20.33 -1.80
N THR A 391 36.11 -20.95 -0.68
CA THR A 391 36.12 -20.30 0.63
C THR A 391 37.31 -19.35 0.73
N VAL A 392 37.09 -18.15 1.27
CA VAL A 392 38.14 -17.15 1.49
C VAL A 392 38.96 -17.52 2.72
N GLU A 393 40.25 -17.78 2.55
CA GLU A 393 41.19 -17.91 3.67
C GLU A 393 41.57 -16.51 4.18
N VAL A 394 41.33 -16.23 5.47
CA VAL A 394 41.53 -14.89 6.03
C VAL A 394 42.86 -14.79 6.77
N VAL A 395 43.72 -13.91 6.31
CA VAL A 395 44.90 -13.45 7.06
C VAL A 395 44.44 -12.37 8.05
N PRO A 396 44.53 -12.59 9.37
CA PRO A 396 43.94 -11.73 10.39
C PRO A 396 44.74 -10.44 10.64
N GLU A 397 45.33 -9.85 9.59
CA GLU A 397 46.17 -8.66 9.64
C GLU A 397 45.62 -7.56 8.73
N VAL A 398 45.87 -6.30 9.09
CA VAL A 398 45.54 -5.16 8.23
C VAL A 398 46.51 -5.11 7.06
N GLY A 399 46.02 -5.51 5.88
CA GLY A 399 46.75 -5.42 4.63
C GLY A 399 46.36 -4.20 3.79
N VAL A 400 45.14 -3.70 3.97
CA VAL A 400 44.60 -2.58 3.17
C VAL A 400 44.07 -1.48 4.09
N GLU A 401 44.54 -0.26 3.88
CA GLU A 401 44.00 0.96 4.50
C GLU A 401 43.19 1.73 3.46
N ARG A 402 41.88 1.86 3.67
CA ARG A 402 41.03 2.68 2.80
C ARG A 402 41.05 4.14 3.26
N ARG A 403 41.74 5.00 2.50
CA ARG A 403 41.92 6.44 2.81
C ARG A 403 40.80 7.34 2.30
N GLN A 404 39.88 6.80 1.51
CA GLN A 404 38.72 7.54 1.04
C GLN A 404 37.71 7.78 2.19
N GLY A 405 37.54 9.04 2.58
CA GLY A 405 36.60 9.46 3.62
C GLY A 405 35.14 9.09 3.32
N ILE A 406 34.30 9.00 4.34
CA ILE A 406 32.84 8.81 4.18
C ILE A 406 32.24 10.09 3.59
N ASN A 407 32.27 10.27 2.26
CA ASN A 407 31.23 11.04 1.58
C ASN A 407 31.19 10.84 0.05
N PRO A 408 30.28 10.00 -0.48
CA PRO A 408 29.86 10.07 -1.88
C PRO A 408 29.00 11.31 -2.17
N ARG A 409 28.63 12.13 -1.17
CA ARG A 409 27.56 13.15 -1.29
C ARG A 409 28.02 14.58 -1.56
N ARG A 410 29.16 14.81 -2.23
CA ARG A 410 29.35 16.11 -2.90
C ARG A 410 29.15 15.92 -4.40
N PRO A 411 27.90 16.11 -4.90
CA PRO A 411 27.75 16.40 -6.30
C PRO A 411 28.55 17.67 -6.57
N ARG A 412 29.48 17.62 -7.53
CA ARG A 412 29.96 18.85 -8.17
C ARG A 412 28.71 19.57 -8.67
N GLN A 413 28.48 20.78 -8.16
CA GLN A 413 27.23 21.55 -8.29
C GLN A 413 26.90 21.94 -9.75
N ASP A 414 27.85 21.67 -10.64
CA ASP A 414 27.99 22.09 -12.02
C ASP A 414 27.77 20.95 -13.04
N ARG A 415 27.48 19.72 -12.58
CA ARG A 415 26.93 18.63 -13.42
C ARG A 415 25.71 18.00 -12.75
N LEU A 416 24.62 17.81 -13.51
CA LEU A 416 23.49 16.98 -13.08
C LEU A 416 24.05 15.62 -12.61
N PRO A 417 23.80 15.17 -11.37
CA PRO A 417 24.35 13.91 -10.89
C PRO A 417 23.52 12.78 -11.48
N LEU A 418 23.86 12.36 -12.69
CA LEU A 418 23.98 10.92 -12.93
C LEU A 418 25.03 10.47 -11.93
N ASP A 419 24.71 9.54 -11.05
CA ASP A 419 25.76 8.69 -10.50
C ASP A 419 25.71 7.39 -11.30
N PRO A 420 26.51 7.26 -12.39
CA PRO A 420 26.72 5.98 -13.06
C PRO A 420 27.16 4.88 -12.08
N HIS A 421 27.73 5.28 -10.93
CA HIS A 421 28.20 4.45 -9.83
C HIS A 421 27.10 4.21 -8.77
N ASP A 422 25.81 4.22 -9.12
CA ASP A 422 24.76 3.70 -8.23
C ASP A 422 24.89 2.18 -8.11
N LEU A 423 25.92 1.78 -7.37
CA LEU A 423 26.41 0.41 -7.23
C LEU A 423 25.30 -0.50 -6.72
N GLU A 424 24.41 0.01 -5.86
CA GLU A 424 23.28 -0.75 -5.32
C GLU A 424 22.33 -1.26 -6.42
N SER A 425 22.02 -0.43 -7.43
CA SER A 425 21.15 -0.87 -8.54
C SER A 425 21.85 -1.91 -9.43
N TRP A 426 23.15 -1.75 -9.67
CA TRP A 426 23.93 -2.72 -10.45
C TRP A 426 24.14 -4.04 -9.68
N GLU A 427 24.22 -4.00 -8.36
CA GLU A 427 24.21 -5.20 -7.52
C GLU A 427 22.91 -5.97 -7.69
N ASP A 428 21.78 -5.28 -7.75
CA ASP A 428 20.48 -5.93 -7.97
C ASP A 428 20.40 -6.56 -9.37
N VAL A 429 20.99 -5.93 -10.40
CA VAL A 429 21.15 -6.54 -11.74
C VAL A 429 21.98 -7.83 -11.65
N VAL A 430 23.09 -7.81 -10.91
CA VAL A 430 23.93 -9.01 -10.72
C VAL A 430 23.19 -10.09 -9.94
N ARG A 431 22.46 -9.72 -8.88
CA ARG A 431 21.63 -10.65 -8.09
C ARG A 431 20.58 -11.33 -8.97
N ASN A 432 19.89 -10.58 -9.83
CA ASN A 432 18.90 -11.11 -10.76
C ASN A 432 19.46 -12.16 -11.69
N ARG A 433 20.68 -11.95 -12.21
CA ARG A 433 21.33 -12.89 -13.12
C ARG A 433 21.97 -14.08 -12.44
N THR A 434 22.38 -13.93 -11.18
CA THR A 434 23.13 -14.97 -10.47
C THR A 434 22.22 -15.91 -9.68
N PHE A 435 21.18 -15.38 -9.04
CA PHE A 435 20.32 -16.15 -8.14
C PHE A 435 19.04 -16.66 -8.80
N ILE A 436 18.74 -16.21 -10.02
CA ILE A 436 17.60 -16.70 -10.80
C ILE A 436 18.13 -17.40 -12.05
N ASP A 437 17.89 -18.70 -12.14
CA ASP A 437 18.25 -19.48 -13.33
C ASP A 437 17.15 -19.34 -14.40
N TRP A 438 17.19 -18.23 -15.14
CA TRP A 438 16.25 -17.93 -16.21
C TRP A 438 16.23 -19.00 -17.32
N ASN A 439 17.34 -19.68 -17.57
CA ASN A 439 17.43 -20.77 -18.55
C ASN A 439 16.67 -22.02 -18.09
N ALA A 440 16.82 -22.40 -16.82
CA ALA A 440 16.04 -23.48 -16.23
C ALA A 440 14.55 -23.14 -16.20
N LEU A 441 14.21 -21.88 -15.87
CA LEU A 441 12.83 -21.40 -15.89
C LEU A 441 12.22 -21.42 -17.30
N GLY A 442 13.01 -21.11 -18.33
CA GLY A 442 12.59 -21.16 -19.73
C GLY A 442 12.39 -22.58 -20.27
N SER A 443 12.99 -23.58 -19.61
CA SER A 443 12.82 -24.99 -19.93
C SER A 443 11.61 -25.63 -19.21
N ARG A 444 10.97 -24.90 -18.29
CA ARG A 444 9.84 -25.38 -17.50
C ARG A 444 8.52 -25.26 -18.29
N THR A 445 7.65 -26.26 -18.17
CA THR A 445 6.27 -26.19 -18.66
C THR A 445 5.37 -25.64 -17.54
N PRO A 446 4.81 -24.43 -17.65
CA PRO A 446 3.87 -23.90 -16.66
C PRO A 446 2.49 -24.58 -16.75
N ASP A 447 1.72 -24.53 -15.68
CA ASP A 447 0.38 -25.12 -15.61
C ASP A 447 -0.65 -24.17 -16.26
N PRO A 448 -1.32 -24.57 -17.37
CA PRO A 448 -2.26 -23.71 -18.09
C PRO A 448 -3.52 -23.41 -17.27
N ASP A 449 -3.84 -24.20 -16.25
CA ASP A 449 -5.04 -24.07 -15.43
C ASP A 449 -4.79 -23.31 -14.12
N VAL A 450 -3.60 -22.72 -13.95
CA VAL A 450 -3.22 -21.93 -12.78
C VAL A 450 -2.90 -20.49 -13.18
N VAL A 451 -3.44 -19.54 -12.41
CA VAL A 451 -3.03 -18.14 -12.40
C VAL A 451 -2.22 -17.88 -11.14
N SER A 452 -0.98 -17.44 -11.30
CA SER A 452 -0.08 -17.14 -10.18
C SER A 452 0.01 -15.63 -9.96
N VAL A 453 -0.39 -15.16 -8.77
CA VAL A 453 -0.32 -13.76 -8.37
C VAL A 453 0.91 -13.53 -7.50
N VAL A 454 1.80 -12.64 -7.92
CA VAL A 454 3.00 -12.22 -7.18
C VAL A 454 2.71 -10.91 -6.47
N ILE A 455 2.84 -10.91 -5.14
CA ILE A 455 2.63 -9.73 -4.29
C ILE A 455 3.93 -9.42 -3.52
N PRO A 456 4.72 -8.42 -3.94
CA PRO A 456 5.88 -7.98 -3.19
C PRO A 456 5.45 -7.11 -2.00
N THR A 457 5.93 -7.45 -0.80
CA THR A 457 5.54 -6.80 0.45
C THR A 457 6.76 -6.26 1.19
N TYR A 458 6.68 -5.02 1.67
CA TYR A 458 7.70 -4.46 2.57
C TYR A 458 7.05 -3.67 3.70
N ASP A 459 7.19 -4.16 4.93
CA ASP A 459 6.78 -3.51 6.18
C ASP A 459 5.32 -3.02 6.26
N ASP A 460 4.42 -3.57 5.43
CA ASP A 460 2.97 -3.31 5.49
C ASP A 460 2.15 -4.60 5.39
N SER A 461 1.91 -5.22 6.55
CA SER A 461 1.09 -6.44 6.61
C SER A 461 -0.40 -6.18 6.39
N LEU A 462 -0.92 -4.98 6.71
CA LEU A 462 -2.37 -4.76 6.71
C LEU A 462 -2.91 -4.65 5.28
N LEU A 463 -2.22 -3.86 4.45
CA LEU A 463 -2.57 -3.77 3.04
C LEU A 463 -2.33 -5.10 2.33
N THR A 464 -1.20 -5.78 2.62
CA THR A 464 -0.91 -7.09 2.03
C THR A 464 -1.99 -8.12 2.35
N VAL A 465 -2.43 -8.20 3.62
CA VAL A 465 -3.51 -9.10 4.03
C VAL A 465 -4.81 -8.73 3.30
N GLY A 466 -5.14 -7.45 3.20
CA GLY A 466 -6.32 -6.98 2.46
C GLY A 466 -6.27 -7.29 0.97
N ALA A 467 -5.11 -7.16 0.33
CA ALA A 467 -4.90 -7.51 -1.08
C ALA A 467 -5.09 -9.00 -1.31
N VAL A 468 -4.49 -9.85 -0.46
CA VAL A 468 -4.66 -11.31 -0.51
C VAL A 468 -6.12 -11.69 -0.31
N GLU A 469 -6.79 -11.14 0.70
CA GLU A 469 -8.22 -11.38 0.95
C GLU A 469 -9.08 -11.01 -0.25
N ALA A 470 -8.87 -9.82 -0.84
CA ALA A 470 -9.62 -9.36 -2.01
C ALA A 470 -9.41 -10.26 -3.23
N VAL A 471 -8.17 -10.70 -3.47
CA VAL A 471 -7.84 -11.62 -4.57
C VAL A 471 -8.47 -13.00 -4.35
N MET A 472 -8.48 -13.51 -3.12
CA MET A 472 -9.12 -14.79 -2.78
C MET A 472 -10.66 -14.71 -2.86
N GLU A 473 -11.25 -13.59 -2.44
CA GLU A 473 -12.71 -13.38 -2.48
C GLU A 473 -13.23 -13.22 -3.92
N HIS A 474 -12.44 -12.62 -4.80
CA HIS A 474 -12.81 -12.30 -6.18
C HIS A 474 -11.97 -13.05 -7.23
N GLY A 475 -11.58 -14.29 -6.91
CA GLY A 475 -10.61 -15.10 -7.66
C GLY A 475 -10.93 -15.42 -9.13
N ALA A 476 -10.10 -16.27 -9.74
CA ALA A 476 -9.95 -16.46 -11.19
C ALA A 476 -11.07 -17.22 -11.94
N GLY A 477 -12.29 -17.29 -11.39
CA GLY A 477 -13.39 -18.05 -11.99
C GLY A 477 -13.08 -19.56 -12.06
N GLU A 478 -13.00 -20.12 -13.27
CA GLU A 478 -12.73 -21.55 -13.50
C GLU A 478 -11.25 -21.95 -13.29
N LYS A 479 -10.32 -21.00 -13.35
CA LYS A 479 -8.88 -21.25 -13.16
C LYS A 479 -8.54 -21.37 -11.68
N ARG A 480 -7.55 -22.20 -11.35
CA ARG A 480 -6.99 -22.26 -9.99
C ARG A 480 -6.11 -21.05 -9.72
N LEU A 481 -6.13 -20.58 -8.49
CA LEU A 481 -5.38 -19.43 -8.04
C LEU A 481 -4.21 -19.90 -7.16
N GLU A 482 -3.04 -19.32 -7.38
CA GLU A 482 -1.87 -19.43 -6.52
C GLU A 482 -1.38 -18.01 -6.21
N ILE A 483 -1.02 -17.72 -4.95
CA ILE A 483 -0.50 -16.41 -4.56
C ILE A 483 0.88 -16.59 -3.94
N VAL A 484 1.89 -15.91 -4.48
CA VAL A 484 3.23 -15.82 -3.91
C VAL A 484 3.41 -14.44 -3.30
N VAL A 485 3.38 -14.38 -1.97
CA VAL A 485 3.74 -13.17 -1.22
C VAL A 485 5.24 -13.18 -0.98
N TRP A 486 5.94 -12.23 -1.59
CA TRP A 486 7.37 -12.02 -1.36
C TRP A 486 7.56 -11.00 -0.24
N ASP A 487 7.86 -11.48 0.97
CA ASP A 487 8.26 -10.64 2.09
C ASP A 487 9.68 -10.12 1.85
N ASN A 488 9.76 -8.88 1.40
CA ASN A 488 10.96 -8.22 0.92
C ASN A 488 11.78 -7.61 2.07
N GLY A 489 12.09 -8.41 3.10
CA GLY A 489 12.89 -7.97 4.23
C GLY A 489 12.11 -7.17 5.28
N SER A 490 10.84 -7.52 5.54
CA SER A 490 10.06 -6.85 6.58
C SER A 490 10.55 -7.18 7.99
N SER A 491 10.15 -6.34 8.93
CA SER A 491 10.36 -6.53 10.37
C SER A 491 9.66 -7.79 10.90
N ALA A 492 10.17 -8.35 12.00
CA ALA A 492 9.60 -9.53 12.66
C ALA A 492 8.09 -9.40 12.95
N ARG A 493 7.64 -8.18 13.28
CA ARG A 493 6.24 -7.85 13.55
C ARG A 493 5.37 -8.10 12.31
N VAL A 494 5.84 -7.65 11.14
CA VAL A 494 5.14 -7.80 9.86
C VAL A 494 5.26 -9.22 9.34
N SER A 495 6.47 -9.82 9.34
CA SER A 495 6.69 -11.20 8.88
C SER A 495 5.80 -12.20 9.63
N ALA A 496 5.65 -12.06 10.95
CA ALA A 496 4.77 -12.94 11.73
C ALA A 496 3.29 -12.83 11.31
N VAL A 497 2.85 -11.67 10.81
CA VAL A 497 1.49 -11.53 10.27
C VAL A 497 1.39 -12.19 8.90
N LEU A 498 2.41 -12.03 8.05
CA LEU A 498 2.46 -12.69 6.75
C LEU A 498 2.45 -14.22 6.90
N ASP A 499 3.18 -14.77 7.88
CA ASP A 499 3.22 -16.20 8.20
C ASP A 499 1.83 -16.80 8.55
N SER A 500 0.83 -15.95 8.85
CA SER A 500 -0.55 -16.41 9.04
C SER A 500 -1.28 -16.69 7.73
N LEU A 501 -0.87 -16.10 6.61
CA LEU A 501 -1.59 -16.18 5.33
C LEU A 501 -1.71 -17.61 4.80
N PRO A 502 -0.65 -18.45 4.78
CA PRO A 502 -0.77 -19.84 4.32
C PRO A 502 -1.68 -20.71 5.21
N LEU A 503 -1.86 -20.33 6.48
CA LEU A 503 -2.78 -21.02 7.41
C LEU A 503 -4.24 -20.62 7.16
N ARG A 504 -4.46 -19.42 6.60
CA ARG A 504 -5.77 -18.88 6.27
C ARG A 504 -6.22 -19.27 4.87
N PHE A 505 -5.26 -19.35 3.95
CA PHE A 505 -5.45 -19.55 2.52
C PHE A 505 -4.38 -20.55 2.02
N PRO A 506 -4.73 -21.83 1.83
CA PRO A 506 -3.78 -22.85 1.36
C PRO A 506 -3.13 -22.55 0.00
N GLU A 507 -3.76 -21.69 -0.80
CA GLU A 507 -3.29 -21.21 -2.10
C GLU A 507 -2.16 -20.16 -1.97
N VAL A 508 -1.92 -19.64 -0.76
CA VAL A 508 -0.92 -18.61 -0.50
C VAL A 508 0.38 -19.22 -0.01
N LYS A 509 1.47 -18.84 -0.66
CA LYS A 509 2.84 -19.10 -0.24
C LYS A 509 3.52 -17.79 0.15
N VAL A 510 4.13 -17.76 1.33
CA VAL A 510 4.96 -16.65 1.77
C VAL A 510 6.42 -17.05 1.66
N VAL A 511 7.22 -16.22 1.00
CA VAL A 511 8.67 -16.39 0.89
C VAL A 511 9.36 -15.15 1.43
N HIS A 512 10.38 -15.34 2.27
CA HIS A 512 11.00 -14.24 2.98
C HIS A 512 12.44 -14.01 2.53
N SER A 513 12.72 -12.74 2.24
CA SER A 513 14.05 -12.16 2.18
C SER A 513 14.42 -11.58 3.54
N THR A 514 15.71 -11.51 3.87
CA THR A 514 16.18 -10.75 5.04
C THR A 514 16.51 -9.29 4.72
N VAL A 515 16.51 -8.91 3.45
CA VAL A 515 16.79 -7.54 2.98
C VAL A 515 15.75 -7.07 1.96
N ASN A 516 15.58 -5.76 1.84
CA ASN A 516 14.70 -5.17 0.85
C ASN A 516 15.40 -5.01 -0.50
N HIS A 517 14.94 -5.78 -1.49
CA HIS A 517 15.46 -5.79 -2.87
C HIS A 517 14.74 -4.81 -3.80
N ASN A 518 13.99 -3.84 -3.26
CA ASN A 518 13.11 -2.94 -4.02
C ASN A 518 12.05 -3.68 -4.85
N PHE A 519 11.29 -2.95 -5.67
CA PHE A 519 10.18 -3.51 -6.43
C PHE A 519 10.61 -4.50 -7.53
N ALA A 520 11.53 -4.09 -8.42
CA ALA A 520 11.91 -4.88 -9.58
C ALA A 520 12.52 -6.25 -9.22
N LEU A 521 13.60 -6.26 -8.43
CA LEU A 521 14.25 -7.53 -8.03
C LEU A 521 13.35 -8.34 -7.08
N GLY A 522 12.60 -7.69 -6.18
CA GLY A 522 11.65 -8.39 -5.31
C GLY A 522 10.60 -9.20 -6.08
N ASN A 523 10.02 -8.63 -7.14
CA ASN A 523 9.10 -9.37 -8.03
C ASN A 523 9.81 -10.52 -8.75
N ASN A 524 11.02 -10.28 -9.27
CA ASN A 524 11.75 -11.31 -10.01
C ASN A 524 12.13 -12.50 -9.14
N LEU A 525 12.56 -12.26 -7.89
CA LEU A 525 12.92 -13.32 -6.94
C LEU A 525 11.73 -14.21 -6.55
N ALA A 526 10.48 -13.76 -6.78
CA ALA A 526 9.29 -14.56 -6.59
C ALA A 526 8.99 -15.52 -7.77
N ILE A 527 9.48 -15.22 -8.98
CA ILE A 527 9.18 -16.00 -10.20
C ILE A 527 9.56 -17.48 -10.11
N PRO A 528 10.68 -17.89 -9.48
CA PRO A 528 10.98 -19.31 -9.28
C PRO A 528 9.91 -20.10 -8.53
N TYR A 529 9.05 -19.44 -7.77
CA TYR A 529 8.01 -20.06 -6.95
C TYR A 529 6.63 -20.10 -7.60
N VAL A 530 6.42 -19.35 -8.68
CA VAL A 530 5.20 -19.34 -9.49
C VAL A 530 5.07 -20.67 -10.24
N THR A 531 3.86 -21.20 -10.45
CA THR A 531 3.63 -22.42 -11.25
C THR A 531 2.73 -22.23 -12.48
N GLY A 532 1.89 -21.21 -12.51
CA GLY A 532 0.89 -20.98 -13.55
C GLY A 532 1.42 -20.44 -14.87
N GLU A 533 0.65 -20.64 -15.94
CA GLU A 533 0.91 -20.09 -17.28
C GLU A 533 0.67 -18.58 -17.33
N THR A 534 -0.25 -18.08 -16.50
CA THR A 534 -0.53 -16.66 -16.35
C THR A 534 0.07 -16.13 -15.05
N VAL A 535 0.84 -15.06 -15.14
CA VAL A 535 1.48 -14.39 -14.01
C VAL A 535 0.86 -13.01 -13.85
N VAL A 536 0.37 -12.70 -12.65
CA VAL A 536 -0.12 -11.38 -12.26
C VAL A 536 0.87 -10.77 -11.29
N PHE A 537 1.53 -9.69 -11.68
CA PHE A 537 2.23 -8.82 -10.73
C PHE A 537 1.22 -7.87 -10.11
N LEU A 538 1.07 -7.90 -8.79
CA LEU A 538 0.08 -7.10 -8.08
C LEU A 538 0.73 -6.43 -6.87
N ASN A 539 0.64 -5.09 -6.79
CA ASN A 539 1.11 -4.38 -5.61
C ASN A 539 0.36 -4.82 -4.35
N ASN A 540 1.05 -4.81 -3.21
CA ASN A 540 0.47 -5.19 -1.93
C ASN A 540 -0.57 -4.19 -1.38
N ASP A 541 -0.63 -2.97 -1.93
CA ASP A 541 -1.58 -1.91 -1.57
C ASP A 541 -2.72 -1.78 -2.59
N THR A 542 -3.22 -2.93 -3.05
CA THR A 542 -4.35 -3.00 -3.98
C THR A 542 -5.56 -3.69 -3.35
N THR A 543 -6.73 -3.45 -3.91
CA THR A 543 -7.97 -4.15 -3.60
C THR A 543 -8.63 -4.52 -4.91
N ALA A 544 -8.52 -5.80 -5.28
CA ALA A 544 -9.21 -6.35 -6.42
C ALA A 544 -10.73 -6.23 -6.22
N LEU A 545 -11.48 -5.91 -7.27
CA LEU A 545 -12.95 -5.87 -7.23
C LEU A 545 -13.55 -7.13 -7.87
N ALA A 546 -14.84 -7.36 -7.62
CA ALA A 546 -15.54 -8.52 -8.17
C ALA A 546 -15.43 -8.58 -9.70
N GLY A 547 -15.05 -9.73 -10.24
CA GLY A 547 -14.95 -9.97 -11.69
C GLY A 547 -13.68 -9.43 -12.36
N TRP A 548 -12.66 -9.01 -11.60
CA TRP A 548 -11.44 -8.42 -12.17
C TRP A 548 -10.58 -9.41 -12.99
N LEU A 549 -10.41 -10.65 -12.53
CA LEU A 549 -9.33 -11.50 -13.07
C LEU A 549 -9.69 -12.23 -14.38
N GLU A 550 -10.91 -12.76 -14.49
CA GLU A 550 -11.35 -13.55 -15.65
C GLU A 550 -11.28 -12.78 -16.98
N PRO A 551 -11.71 -11.51 -17.08
CA PRO A 551 -11.55 -10.71 -18.30
C PRO A 551 -10.09 -10.50 -18.69
N LEU A 552 -9.18 -10.36 -17.72
CA LEU A 552 -7.74 -10.19 -17.96
C LEU A 552 -7.13 -11.47 -18.53
N VAL A 553 -7.44 -12.63 -17.93
CA VAL A 553 -6.98 -13.93 -18.42
C VAL A 553 -7.52 -14.20 -19.83
N SER A 554 -8.80 -13.91 -20.07
CA SER A 554 -9.44 -14.09 -21.37
C SER A 554 -8.80 -13.21 -22.46
N ALA A 555 -8.50 -11.95 -22.15
CA ALA A 555 -7.83 -11.05 -23.09
C ALA A 555 -6.42 -11.53 -23.48
N LEU A 556 -5.77 -12.28 -22.59
CA LEU A 556 -4.49 -12.91 -22.84
C LEU A 556 -4.59 -14.19 -23.70
N GLU A 557 -5.75 -14.76 -23.98
CA GLU A 557 -5.84 -15.89 -24.91
C GLU A 557 -5.49 -15.48 -26.35
N ASP A 558 -5.69 -14.21 -26.70
CA ASP A 558 -5.26 -13.63 -27.96
C ASP A 558 -3.72 -13.56 -28.02
N PRO A 559 -3.06 -14.28 -28.96
CA PRO A 559 -1.60 -14.28 -29.06
C PRO A 559 -1.03 -12.92 -29.45
N GLU A 560 -1.80 -12.00 -30.04
CA GLU A 560 -1.32 -10.65 -30.36
C GLU A 560 -1.25 -9.72 -29.14
N VAL A 561 -1.80 -10.16 -27.99
CA VAL A 561 -1.75 -9.42 -26.73
C VAL A 561 -0.50 -9.83 -25.94
N LEU A 562 0.39 -8.87 -25.71
CA LEU A 562 1.65 -9.04 -25.01
C LEU A 562 1.47 -9.07 -23.49
N ALA A 563 0.68 -8.14 -22.95
CA ALA A 563 0.29 -8.09 -21.55
C ALA A 563 -1.00 -7.28 -21.38
N VAL A 564 -1.68 -7.47 -20.24
CA VAL A 564 -2.92 -6.75 -19.92
C VAL A 564 -2.89 -6.14 -18.53
N GLN A 565 -3.68 -5.08 -18.34
CA GLN A 565 -3.86 -4.37 -17.08
C GLN A 565 -5.36 -4.17 -16.81
N PRO A 566 -5.83 -4.26 -15.55
CA PRO A 566 -7.14 -3.72 -15.16
C PRO A 566 -7.18 -2.19 -15.29
N LEU A 567 -8.39 -1.64 -15.28
CA LEU A 567 -8.61 -0.24 -14.95
C LEU A 567 -8.25 -0.02 -13.47
N LEU A 568 -7.19 0.74 -13.23
CA LEU A 568 -6.76 1.06 -11.88
C LEU A 568 -7.50 2.30 -11.40
N LEU A 569 -8.07 2.22 -10.20
CA LEU A 569 -8.82 3.28 -9.55
C LEU A 569 -8.10 3.75 -8.29
N TYR A 570 -8.16 5.05 -7.99
CA TYR A 570 -7.88 5.54 -6.65
C TYR A 570 -9.00 5.09 -5.70
N PRO A 571 -8.77 5.12 -4.37
CA PRO A 571 -9.84 4.88 -3.40
C PRO A 571 -11.04 5.81 -3.61
N SER A 572 -10.86 7.00 -4.15
CA SER A 572 -11.97 7.90 -4.46
C SER A 572 -12.87 7.44 -5.61
N GLY A 573 -12.46 6.43 -6.39
CA GLY A 573 -13.20 5.91 -7.55
C GLY A 573 -12.84 6.58 -8.88
N SER A 574 -12.02 7.63 -8.87
CA SER A 574 -11.42 8.15 -10.11
C SER A 574 -10.30 7.23 -10.60
N VAL A 575 -10.03 7.27 -11.91
CA VAL A 575 -8.98 6.48 -12.55
C VAL A 575 -7.62 6.91 -12.04
N GLN A 576 -6.84 5.93 -11.59
CA GLN A 576 -5.41 6.05 -11.31
C GLN A 576 -4.59 5.78 -12.57
N SER A 577 -4.98 4.77 -13.35
CA SER A 577 -4.37 4.44 -14.63
C SER A 577 -5.29 3.61 -15.51
N ALA A 578 -5.55 4.10 -16.72
CA ALA A 578 -6.15 3.34 -17.82
C ALA A 578 -5.09 3.02 -18.90
N GLY A 579 -3.92 2.55 -18.46
CA GLY A 579 -2.75 2.28 -19.31
C GLY A 579 -1.75 3.43 -19.32
N VAL A 580 -0.62 3.23 -19.99
CA VAL A 580 0.47 4.22 -20.07
C VAL A 580 0.57 4.77 -21.48
N VAL A 581 0.53 6.11 -21.60
CA VAL A 581 0.59 6.82 -22.88
C VAL A 581 1.82 7.73 -22.95
N PHE A 582 2.22 8.04 -24.18
CA PHE A 582 3.48 8.72 -24.47
C PHE A 582 3.22 10.01 -25.25
N PRO A 583 3.78 11.14 -24.81
CA PRO A 583 3.78 12.36 -25.64
C PRO A 583 4.56 12.15 -26.94
N PRO A 584 4.06 12.63 -28.10
CA PRO A 584 4.66 12.43 -29.41
C PRO A 584 6.06 13.05 -29.56
N TYR A 585 6.37 14.07 -28.77
CA TYR A 585 7.67 14.73 -28.78
C TYR A 585 8.21 14.90 -27.36
N GLY A 586 9.37 14.30 -27.09
CA GLY A 586 10.28 14.71 -26.00
C GLY A 586 9.75 14.61 -24.55
N GLY A 587 8.65 13.90 -24.29
CA GLY A 587 8.06 13.76 -22.95
C GLY A 587 8.26 12.39 -22.31
N LEU A 588 8.10 12.33 -20.98
CA LEU A 588 8.03 11.10 -20.20
C LEU A 588 6.63 10.46 -20.31
N PRO A 589 6.52 9.13 -20.20
CA PRO A 589 5.22 8.46 -20.12
C PRO A 589 4.42 8.95 -18.92
N TYR A 590 3.09 8.87 -19.03
CA TYR A 590 2.16 9.17 -17.96
C TYR A 590 0.94 8.25 -18.01
N ASN A 591 0.25 8.12 -16.88
CA ASN A 591 -0.95 7.29 -16.77
C ASN A 591 -2.11 7.94 -17.53
N MET A 592 -2.72 7.19 -18.43
CA MET A 592 -3.90 7.62 -19.19
C MET A 592 -5.08 7.81 -18.25
N LEU A 593 -5.84 8.88 -18.47
CA LEU A 593 -7.04 9.24 -17.68
C LEU A 593 -6.80 9.39 -16.17
N ALA A 594 -5.57 9.59 -15.70
CA ALA A 594 -5.35 9.84 -14.28
C ALA A 594 -6.20 11.03 -13.76
N GLU A 595 -6.94 10.82 -12.67
CA GLU A 595 -7.92 11.74 -12.07
C GLU A 595 -9.23 11.95 -12.88
N TYR A 596 -9.44 11.18 -13.97
CA TYR A 596 -10.69 11.18 -14.72
C TYR A 596 -11.64 10.10 -14.18
N PRO A 597 -12.95 10.20 -14.47
CA PRO A 597 -13.91 9.14 -14.19
C PRO A 597 -13.63 7.85 -14.96
N PRO A 598 -13.96 6.67 -14.41
CA PRO A 598 -13.76 5.39 -15.08
C PRO A 598 -14.55 5.24 -16.39
N GLU A 599 -15.69 5.92 -16.52
CA GLU A 599 -16.51 5.86 -17.74
C GLU A 599 -15.83 6.51 -18.94
N ASP A 600 -14.94 7.48 -18.72
CA ASP A 600 -14.16 8.09 -19.81
C ASP A 600 -13.17 7.08 -20.41
N ALA A 601 -12.88 5.99 -19.70
CA ALA A 601 -12.08 4.87 -20.21
C ALA A 601 -12.87 3.94 -21.14
N ALA A 602 -14.19 4.07 -21.28
CA ALA A 602 -15.01 3.14 -22.08
C ALA A 602 -14.52 3.02 -23.54
N GLY A 603 -14.03 4.10 -24.13
CA GLY A 603 -13.48 4.10 -25.49
C GLY A 603 -12.10 3.44 -25.62
N LEU A 604 -11.47 3.07 -24.51
CA LEU A 604 -10.17 2.40 -24.48
C LEU A 604 -10.28 0.87 -24.58
N ASP A 605 -11.49 0.31 -24.53
CA ASP A 605 -11.67 -1.13 -24.72
C ASP A 605 -11.22 -1.55 -26.14
N GLY A 606 -10.25 -2.47 -26.20
CA GLY A 606 -9.58 -2.84 -27.45
C GLY A 606 -8.58 -1.82 -28.01
N HIS A 607 -8.34 -0.68 -27.35
CA HIS A 607 -7.29 0.26 -27.75
C HIS A 607 -5.89 -0.34 -27.51
N PRO A 608 -5.00 -0.36 -28.50
CA PRO A 608 -3.64 -0.87 -28.32
C PRO A 608 -2.78 0.17 -27.58
N PHE A 609 -2.16 -0.25 -26.49
CA PHE A 609 -1.16 0.53 -25.76
C PHE A 609 0.24 0.05 -26.08
N SER A 610 1.24 0.91 -25.82
CA SER A 610 2.66 0.56 -25.93
C SER A 610 3.31 0.18 -24.60
N ALA A 611 2.64 0.46 -23.48
CA ALA A 611 3.08 0.07 -22.14
C ALA A 611 1.91 0.10 -21.14
N LEU A 612 2.12 -0.59 -20.01
CA LEU A 612 1.20 -0.69 -18.88
C LEU A 612 1.98 -0.42 -17.58
N THR A 613 1.28 -0.27 -16.45
CA THR A 613 1.93 -0.09 -15.15
C THR A 613 2.04 -1.39 -14.35
N GLY A 614 3.12 -1.53 -13.58
CA GLY A 614 3.40 -2.68 -12.73
C GLY A 614 2.53 -2.76 -11.46
N ALA A 615 1.65 -1.80 -11.21
CA ALA A 615 0.74 -1.84 -10.06
C ALA A 615 -0.24 -3.04 -10.11
N ALA A 616 -0.67 -3.41 -11.32
CA ALA A 616 -1.38 -4.65 -11.62
C ALA A 616 -1.12 -5.04 -13.07
N LEU A 617 -0.17 -5.94 -13.34
CA LEU A 617 0.26 -6.32 -14.69
C LEU A 617 0.12 -7.82 -14.88
N VAL A 618 -0.61 -8.25 -15.92
CA VAL A 618 -0.81 -9.67 -16.23
C VAL A 618 -0.06 -10.03 -17.51
N MET A 619 0.76 -11.08 -17.42
CA MET A 619 1.64 -11.54 -18.49
C MET A 619 1.62 -13.07 -18.59
N ARG A 620 2.05 -13.62 -19.71
CA ARG A 620 2.36 -15.06 -19.78
C ARG A 620 3.67 -15.33 -19.07
N TYR A 621 3.73 -16.45 -18.37
CA TYR A 621 4.96 -16.93 -17.74
C TYR A 621 6.15 -16.94 -18.71
N ARG A 622 5.94 -17.44 -19.94
CA ARG A 622 6.98 -17.49 -20.98
C ARG A 622 7.51 -16.10 -21.37
N ASP A 623 6.66 -15.08 -21.35
CA ASP A 623 7.02 -13.72 -21.73
C ASP A 623 7.78 -13.04 -20.57
N VAL A 624 7.38 -13.31 -19.32
CA VAL A 624 8.14 -12.89 -18.12
C VAL A 624 9.56 -13.47 -18.14
N VAL A 625 9.69 -14.76 -18.42
CA VAL A 625 10.99 -15.45 -18.46
C VAL A 625 11.84 -14.99 -19.63
N ALA A 626 11.26 -14.82 -20.83
CA ALA A 626 11.99 -14.33 -22.00
C ALA A 626 12.53 -12.91 -21.81
N CYS A 627 11.85 -12.10 -20.99
CA CYS A 627 12.32 -10.78 -20.57
C CYS A 627 13.27 -10.81 -19.38
N GLU A 628 13.53 -11.94 -18.72
CA GLU A 628 14.24 -12.00 -17.43
C GLU A 628 13.61 -11.08 -16.35
N GLY A 629 12.27 -10.96 -16.38
CA GLY A 629 11.50 -10.13 -15.46
C GLY A 629 11.73 -8.62 -15.62
N PHE A 630 11.48 -7.87 -14.54
CA PHE A 630 11.75 -6.42 -14.46
C PHE A 630 13.26 -6.15 -14.44
N ASP A 631 13.74 -5.05 -15.02
CA ASP A 631 15.17 -4.72 -14.94
C ASP A 631 15.48 -4.05 -13.59
N PRO A 632 16.28 -4.67 -12.71
CA PRO A 632 16.58 -4.11 -11.39
C PRO A 632 17.44 -2.86 -11.39
N ILE A 633 17.94 -2.43 -12.56
CA ILE A 633 18.62 -1.14 -12.65
C ILE A 633 17.71 0.02 -12.24
N PHE A 634 16.39 -0.15 -12.39
CA PHE A 634 15.36 0.78 -11.98
C PHE A 634 14.94 0.52 -10.53
N THR A 635 14.76 1.59 -9.76
CA THR A 635 14.33 1.53 -8.37
C THR A 635 13.01 2.28 -8.19
N ASN A 636 11.88 1.57 -8.11
CA ASN A 636 10.55 2.10 -7.84
C ASN A 636 10.08 3.18 -8.85
N GLY A 637 10.12 2.85 -10.14
CA GLY A 637 9.52 3.59 -11.26
C GLY A 637 10.28 3.38 -12.59
N MET A 638 9.56 3.27 -13.70
CA MET A 638 10.03 2.99 -15.07
C MET A 638 10.42 1.53 -15.37
N GLU A 639 10.58 0.66 -14.36
CA GLU A 639 10.82 -0.78 -14.57
C GLU A 639 9.69 -1.47 -15.36
N ASP A 640 8.46 -1.03 -15.16
CA ASP A 640 7.24 -1.55 -15.80
C ASP A 640 7.14 -1.14 -17.27
N VAL A 641 7.39 0.15 -17.55
CA VAL A 641 7.44 0.67 -18.92
C VAL A 641 8.61 0.05 -19.69
N ASP A 642 9.77 -0.11 -19.05
CA ASP A 642 10.94 -0.77 -19.63
C ASP A 642 10.66 -2.25 -19.96
N LEU A 643 10.01 -2.99 -19.05
CA LEU A 643 9.59 -4.38 -19.28
C LEU A 643 8.67 -4.48 -20.52
N CYS A 644 7.69 -3.57 -20.64
CA CYS A 644 6.80 -3.55 -21.80
C CYS A 644 7.57 -3.34 -23.11
N HIS A 645 8.50 -2.38 -23.14
CA HIS A 645 9.29 -2.13 -24.35
C HIS A 645 10.27 -3.27 -24.67
N ARG A 646 10.87 -3.93 -23.67
CA ARG A 646 11.68 -5.14 -23.90
C ARG A 646 10.84 -6.27 -24.49
N LEU A 647 9.63 -6.49 -24.00
CA LEU A 647 8.75 -7.52 -24.55
C LEU A 647 8.34 -7.20 -26.00
N ALA A 648 7.99 -5.95 -26.29
CA ALA A 648 7.64 -5.51 -27.66
C ALA A 648 8.83 -5.62 -28.64
N ALA A 649 10.07 -5.54 -28.15
CA ALA A 649 11.27 -5.75 -28.96
C ALA A 649 11.52 -7.25 -29.28
N LEU A 650 10.97 -8.18 -28.50
CA LEU A 650 11.12 -9.63 -28.71
C LEU A 650 10.11 -10.19 -29.74
N ARG A 651 8.90 -9.65 -29.79
CA ARG A 651 7.84 -10.11 -30.71
C ARG A 651 6.80 -9.01 -30.99
N PRO A 652 6.15 -9.03 -32.18
CA PRO A 652 5.07 -8.10 -32.47
C PRO A 652 3.84 -8.38 -31.59
N GLY A 653 3.08 -7.33 -31.29
CA GLY A 653 1.84 -7.39 -30.52
C GLY A 653 1.51 -6.04 -29.89
N SER A 654 0.48 -6.03 -29.04
CA SER A 654 0.00 -4.83 -28.34
C SER A 654 -0.25 -5.10 -26.86
N PHE A 655 -0.26 -4.04 -26.07
CA PHE A 655 -0.72 -4.06 -24.68
C PHE A 655 -2.19 -3.65 -24.62
N ARG A 656 -2.96 -4.21 -23.67
CA ARG A 656 -4.39 -3.88 -23.54
C ARG A 656 -4.77 -3.52 -22.11
N VAL A 657 -5.69 -2.58 -21.99
CA VAL A 657 -6.39 -2.27 -20.73
C VAL A 657 -7.78 -2.85 -20.84
N VAL A 658 -8.17 -3.68 -19.88
CA VAL A 658 -9.51 -4.27 -19.84
C VAL A 658 -10.37 -3.43 -18.91
N THR A 659 -11.20 -2.56 -19.49
CA THR A 659 -11.91 -1.50 -18.76
C THR A 659 -13.06 -2.03 -17.90
N SER A 660 -13.53 -3.25 -18.15
CA SER A 660 -14.49 -3.99 -17.33
C SER A 660 -13.87 -4.66 -16.10
N SER A 661 -12.54 -4.72 -16.01
CA SER A 661 -11.81 -5.27 -14.87
C SER A 661 -11.27 -4.13 -14.01
N GLU A 662 -11.71 -4.03 -12.76
CA GLU A 662 -11.36 -2.92 -11.86
C GLU A 662 -10.53 -3.37 -10.66
N VAL A 663 -9.49 -2.59 -10.34
CA VAL A 663 -8.66 -2.78 -9.13
C VAL A 663 -8.42 -1.42 -8.49
N VAL A 664 -8.68 -1.29 -7.19
CA VAL A 664 -8.37 -0.08 -6.43
C VAL A 664 -6.92 -0.13 -5.97
N HIS A 665 -6.16 0.95 -6.20
CA HIS A 665 -4.77 1.10 -5.77
C HIS A 665 -4.69 2.23 -4.75
N HIS A 666 -4.30 1.90 -3.52
CA HIS A 666 -4.28 2.85 -2.39
C HIS A 666 -3.10 3.83 -2.42
N GLU A 667 -2.15 3.64 -3.35
CA GLU A 667 -0.92 4.43 -3.53
C GLU A 667 -0.24 4.82 -2.20
N SER A 668 -0.04 3.82 -1.36
CA SER A 668 0.66 4.01 -0.09
C SER A 668 2.06 4.56 -0.33
N LYS A 669 2.45 5.53 0.50
CA LYS A 669 3.69 6.28 0.33
C LYS A 669 4.78 5.69 1.21
N SER A 670 5.55 4.77 0.65
CA SER A 670 6.80 4.33 1.27
C SER A 670 7.81 5.48 1.32
N LYS A 671 8.54 5.59 2.44
CA LYS A 671 9.51 6.67 2.65
C LYS A 671 10.58 6.62 1.56
N GLY A 672 10.74 7.71 0.82
CA GLY A 672 11.75 7.80 -0.23
C GLY A 672 11.38 7.16 -1.58
N ARG A 673 10.11 6.74 -1.79
CA ARG A 673 9.64 6.16 -3.07
C ARG A 673 10.12 6.93 -4.31
N PHE A 674 10.01 8.26 -4.29
CA PHE A 674 10.38 9.12 -5.42
C PHE A 674 11.85 9.57 -5.43
N ALA A 675 12.68 9.10 -4.50
CA ALA A 675 14.07 9.53 -4.37
C ALA A 675 14.92 9.19 -5.61
N ARG A 676 14.59 8.10 -6.32
CA ARG A 676 15.30 7.64 -7.52
C ARG A 676 14.60 8.01 -8.83
N ALA A 677 13.44 8.68 -8.78
CA ALA A 677 12.64 8.99 -9.98
C ALA A 677 13.40 9.77 -11.07
N PRO A 678 14.19 10.84 -10.77
CA PRO A 678 14.99 11.52 -11.79
C PRO A 678 16.02 10.62 -12.48
N ARG A 679 16.67 9.73 -11.72
CA ARG A 679 17.64 8.76 -12.25
C ARG A 679 16.97 7.74 -13.16
N ASN A 680 15.87 7.13 -12.70
CA ASN A 680 15.15 6.13 -13.50
C ASN A 680 14.67 6.71 -14.83
N ARG A 681 14.16 7.95 -14.82
CA ARG A 681 13.77 8.69 -16.03
C ARG A 681 14.92 8.87 -17.01
N LEU A 682 16.12 9.19 -16.52
CA LEU A 682 17.30 9.34 -17.35
C LEU A 682 17.75 8.01 -17.98
N ILE A 683 17.84 6.95 -17.17
CA ILE A 683 18.19 5.60 -17.66
C ILE A 683 17.20 5.15 -18.72
N TYR A 684 15.91 5.33 -18.47
CA TYR A 684 14.85 5.02 -19.42
C TYR A 684 15.01 5.80 -20.73
N LEU A 685 15.18 7.12 -20.66
CA LEU A 685 15.32 7.99 -21.84
C LEU A 685 16.57 7.66 -22.66
N ASP A 686 17.70 7.35 -22.02
CA ASP A 686 18.94 6.96 -22.67
C ASP A 686 18.81 5.61 -23.37
N ARG A 687 18.32 4.59 -22.65
CA ARG A 687 18.13 3.23 -23.16
C ARG A 687 17.22 3.17 -24.38
N TRP A 688 16.14 3.94 -24.36
CA TRP A 688 15.08 3.92 -25.37
C TRP A 688 15.16 5.07 -26.38
N ALA A 689 16.26 5.84 -26.37
CA ALA A 689 16.51 6.93 -27.30
C ALA A 689 16.46 6.42 -28.76
N GLY A 690 15.47 6.89 -29.53
CA GLY A 690 15.32 6.55 -30.95
C GLY A 690 14.90 5.11 -31.24
N ARG A 691 14.49 4.33 -30.23
CA ARG A 691 14.19 2.88 -30.35
C ARG A 691 12.72 2.51 -30.13
N THR A 692 11.88 3.43 -29.69
CA THR A 692 10.45 3.17 -29.42
C THR A 692 9.59 3.50 -30.64
N GLU A 693 8.48 2.76 -30.81
CA GLU A 693 7.39 3.07 -31.75
C GLU A 693 6.89 4.53 -31.65
N PRO A 694 6.10 5.03 -32.63
CA PRO A 694 5.58 6.39 -32.56
C PRO A 694 4.83 6.60 -31.26
N ARG A 695 5.38 7.48 -30.42
CA ARG A 695 4.73 7.94 -29.21
C ARG A 695 3.45 8.65 -29.64
N ASP A 696 2.29 8.14 -29.27
CA ASP A 696 1.03 8.80 -29.63
C ASP A 696 -0.05 8.62 -28.56
N ASP A 697 -0.13 9.59 -27.66
CA ASP A 697 -1.25 9.75 -26.75
C ASP A 697 -2.50 10.34 -27.45
N VAL A 698 -2.38 10.89 -28.68
CA VAL A 698 -3.48 11.53 -29.39
C VAL A 698 -4.55 10.50 -29.76
N ALA A 699 -4.16 9.32 -30.23
CA ALA A 699 -5.11 8.25 -30.54
C ALA A 699 -5.88 7.78 -29.28
N ALA A 700 -5.19 7.65 -28.14
CA ALA A 700 -5.83 7.27 -26.88
C ALA A 700 -6.82 8.34 -26.40
N TRP A 701 -6.43 9.62 -26.44
CA TRP A 701 -7.34 10.73 -26.10
C TRP A 701 -8.53 10.82 -27.07
N ALA A 702 -8.31 10.60 -28.37
CA ALA A 702 -9.38 10.58 -29.36
C ALA A 702 -10.37 9.44 -29.12
N ALA A 703 -9.88 8.26 -28.71
CA ALA A 703 -10.73 7.14 -28.32
C ALA A 703 -11.62 7.48 -27.12
N CYS A 704 -11.12 8.31 -26.20
CA CYS A 704 -11.89 8.87 -25.09
C CYS A 704 -12.77 10.08 -25.46
N GLY A 705 -12.85 10.48 -26.73
CA GLY A 705 -13.66 11.61 -27.19
C GLY A 705 -13.00 12.98 -26.99
N TYR A 706 -11.69 13.04 -26.81
CA TYR A 706 -10.93 14.28 -26.62
C TYR A 706 -9.95 14.53 -27.78
N GLN A 707 -9.84 15.80 -28.16
CA GLN A 707 -8.77 16.26 -29.04
C GLN A 707 -7.66 16.90 -28.21
N VAL A 708 -6.41 16.52 -28.46
CA VAL A 708 -5.24 17.20 -27.91
C VAL A 708 -5.02 18.51 -28.69
N VAL A 709 -5.33 19.66 -28.07
CA VAL A 709 -5.23 20.99 -28.71
C VAL A 709 -3.97 21.75 -28.34
N GLY A 710 -3.23 21.27 -27.34
CA GLY A 710 -1.97 21.85 -26.90
C GLY A 710 -1.30 21.00 -25.84
N ARG A 711 -0.21 21.50 -25.26
CA ARG A 711 0.47 20.87 -24.12
C ARG A 711 0.96 21.93 -23.14
N ALA A 712 0.83 21.64 -21.86
CA ALA A 712 1.36 22.47 -20.77
C ALA A 712 2.49 21.73 -20.05
N ALA A 713 3.47 22.49 -19.53
CA ALA A 713 4.45 21.91 -18.60
C ALA A 713 3.75 21.59 -17.27
N ALA A 714 3.90 20.37 -16.76
CA ALA A 714 3.38 20.02 -15.45
C ALA A 714 4.23 20.69 -14.34
N GLY A 715 3.62 21.61 -13.60
CA GLY A 715 4.21 22.27 -12.42
C GLY A 715 5.25 23.35 -12.74
N ASN A 716 5.68 24.07 -11.71
CA ASN A 716 6.79 25.02 -11.75
C ASN A 716 8.02 24.37 -11.10
N PRO A 717 8.79 23.52 -11.82
CA PRO A 717 9.91 22.80 -11.23
C PRO A 717 10.98 23.80 -10.74
N THR A 718 11.18 23.85 -9.43
CA THR A 718 12.31 24.56 -8.83
C THR A 718 13.55 23.65 -8.85
N GLY A 719 14.71 24.19 -9.25
CA GLY A 719 15.99 23.47 -9.28
C GLY A 719 16.30 22.68 -10.57
N PRO A 720 17.30 21.77 -10.55
CA PRO A 720 17.79 21.01 -11.71
C PRO A 720 16.75 20.08 -12.36
N ALA A 721 15.57 19.94 -11.74
CA ALA A 721 14.43 19.19 -12.25
C ALA A 721 13.72 19.84 -13.46
N LYS A 722 14.13 21.06 -13.86
CA LYS A 722 13.55 21.81 -15.00
C LYS A 722 13.56 21.05 -16.33
N THR A 723 14.47 20.11 -16.53
CA THR A 723 14.60 19.36 -17.79
C THR A 723 13.67 18.14 -17.91
N TYR A 724 12.86 17.83 -16.89
CA TYR A 724 12.12 16.56 -16.80
C TYR A 724 10.63 16.72 -16.48
N ALA A 725 10.03 17.87 -16.81
CA ALA A 725 8.60 18.06 -16.65
C ALA A 725 7.84 17.16 -17.63
N ALA A 726 6.96 16.30 -17.13
CA ALA A 726 5.97 15.64 -17.97
C ALA A 726 5.12 16.73 -18.64
N THR A 727 4.99 16.69 -19.96
CA THR A 727 4.09 17.57 -20.69
C THR A 727 2.68 16.99 -20.56
N ARG A 728 1.77 17.73 -19.93
CA ARG A 728 0.37 17.34 -19.86
C ARG A 728 -0.35 17.84 -21.12
N PRO A 729 -1.19 17.02 -21.77
CA PRO A 729 -2.00 17.48 -22.88
C PRO A 729 -3.01 18.52 -22.39
N ILE A 730 -3.25 19.54 -23.22
CA ILE A 730 -4.40 20.43 -23.11
C ILE A 730 -5.47 19.81 -24.00
N LEU A 731 -6.58 19.43 -23.40
CA LEU A 731 -7.64 18.69 -24.06
C LEU A 731 -8.80 19.63 -24.39
N ALA A 732 -9.45 19.38 -25.53
CA ALA A 732 -10.75 19.93 -25.85
C ALA A 732 -11.68 18.76 -26.20
N PRO A 733 -12.95 18.77 -25.74
CA PRO A 733 -13.93 17.78 -26.17
C PRO A 733 -14.06 17.77 -27.70
N MET A 734 -14.10 16.59 -28.31
CA MET A 734 -14.38 16.49 -29.74
C MET A 734 -15.84 16.87 -30.01
N PRO A 735 -16.13 17.64 -31.08
CA PRO A 735 -17.49 17.98 -31.44
C PRO A 735 -18.28 16.70 -31.77
N ARG A 736 -19.25 16.37 -30.93
CA ARG A 736 -20.19 15.28 -31.17
C ARG A 736 -21.08 15.67 -32.35
N ALA A 737 -20.79 15.16 -33.55
CA ALA A 737 -21.69 15.30 -34.68
C ALA A 737 -22.96 14.47 -34.39
N SER A 738 -23.99 15.11 -33.85
CA SER A 738 -25.30 14.50 -33.67
C SER A 738 -26.33 15.27 -34.51
N VAL A 739 -26.65 14.74 -35.69
CA VAL A 739 -27.99 14.94 -36.26
C VAL A 739 -28.87 13.91 -35.57
N VAL A 740 -29.74 14.31 -34.64
CA VAL A 740 -30.64 13.34 -33.99
C VAL A 740 -32.01 13.97 -33.74
N GLU A 741 -33.04 13.41 -34.36
CA GLU A 741 -34.40 13.40 -33.80
C GLU A 741 -34.36 12.49 -32.55
N GLY A 742 -34.10 13.03 -31.35
CA GLY A 742 -33.98 12.25 -30.10
C GLY A 742 -33.48 13.05 -28.88
N ILE A 743 -33.53 12.44 -27.69
CA ILE A 743 -33.06 13.06 -26.42
C ILE A 743 -31.53 13.19 -26.47
N PRO A 744 -30.94 14.36 -26.17
CA PRO A 744 -29.49 14.54 -26.22
C PRO A 744 -28.77 13.72 -25.15
N GLN A 745 -27.58 13.22 -25.48
CA GLN A 745 -26.68 12.58 -24.53
C GLN A 745 -25.86 13.65 -23.79
N LEU A 746 -26.22 13.91 -22.53
CA LEU A 746 -25.55 14.86 -21.65
C LEU A 746 -24.54 14.14 -20.74
N ARG A 747 -23.51 14.87 -20.32
CA ARG A 747 -22.51 14.45 -19.32
C ARG A 747 -22.83 15.07 -17.96
N TRP A 748 -22.99 14.23 -16.95
CA TRP A 748 -23.46 14.61 -15.62
C TRP A 748 -22.35 14.43 -14.58
N SER A 749 -22.19 15.39 -13.67
CA SER A 749 -21.48 15.15 -12.40
C SER A 749 -22.43 15.27 -11.22
N ILE A 750 -22.34 14.31 -10.30
CA ILE A 750 -23.14 14.24 -9.07
C ILE A 750 -22.20 14.53 -7.91
N LYS A 751 -22.30 15.75 -7.36
CA LYS A 751 -21.44 16.22 -6.27
C LYS A 751 -22.04 15.84 -4.92
N ILE A 752 -21.26 15.12 -4.11
CA ILE A 752 -21.68 14.66 -2.78
C ILE A 752 -20.77 15.16 -1.66
N SER A 753 -21.30 15.21 -0.44
CA SER A 753 -20.54 15.63 0.75
C SER A 753 -19.61 14.54 1.29
N ALA A 754 -19.80 13.28 0.90
CA ALA A 754 -18.97 12.18 1.35
C ALA A 754 -17.52 12.34 0.87
N PRO A 755 -16.51 12.09 1.73
CA PRO A 755 -15.11 11.96 1.29
C PRO A 755 -14.95 10.73 0.38
N GLY A 756 -13.80 10.57 -0.30
CA GLY A 756 -13.51 9.36 -1.08
C GLY A 756 -13.35 8.10 -0.19
N ALA A 757 -13.20 6.92 -0.79
CA ALA A 757 -13.00 5.69 -0.02
C ALA A 757 -11.64 5.70 0.73
N PRO A 758 -11.49 4.88 1.79
CA PRO A 758 -12.48 3.95 2.34
C PRO A 758 -13.54 4.62 3.23
N GLU A 759 -13.36 5.89 3.61
CA GLU A 759 -14.27 6.59 4.54
C GLU A 759 -15.64 6.84 3.91
N GLY A 760 -15.67 7.30 2.65
CA GLY A 760 -16.88 7.56 1.89
C GLY A 760 -17.80 6.38 1.69
N GLU A 761 -17.27 5.15 1.67
CA GLU A 761 -18.08 3.93 1.48
C GLU A 761 -19.06 3.68 2.63
N ARG A 762 -18.82 4.30 3.78
CA ARG A 762 -19.70 4.24 4.95
C ARG A 762 -20.85 5.24 4.90
N TRP A 763 -20.83 6.17 3.93
CA TRP A 763 -21.82 7.23 3.80
C TRP A 763 -22.93 6.82 2.82
N GLY A 764 -24.18 7.05 3.23
CA GLY A 764 -25.36 6.81 2.37
C GLY A 764 -25.31 7.62 1.07
N ASP A 765 -24.79 8.85 1.12
CA ASP A 765 -24.62 9.75 -0.04
C ASP A 765 -23.87 9.08 -1.21
N THR A 766 -22.83 8.30 -0.91
CA THR A 766 -22.04 7.58 -1.91
C THR A 766 -22.91 6.56 -2.66
N HIS A 767 -23.69 5.77 -1.92
CA HIS A 767 -24.57 4.75 -2.50
C HIS A 767 -25.74 5.38 -3.26
N PHE A 768 -26.29 6.48 -2.72
CA PHE A 768 -27.35 7.26 -3.36
C PHE A 768 -26.88 7.82 -4.71
N ALA A 769 -25.71 8.48 -4.74
CA ALA A 769 -25.16 9.05 -5.96
C ALA A 769 -24.80 7.98 -7.00
N ARG A 770 -24.24 6.84 -6.58
CA ARG A 770 -23.96 5.72 -7.50
C ARG A 770 -25.22 5.12 -8.11
N ALA A 771 -26.29 4.95 -7.32
CA ALA A 771 -27.57 4.44 -7.83
C ALA A 771 -28.24 5.43 -8.79
N LEU A 772 -28.15 6.73 -8.50
CA LEU A 772 -28.58 7.78 -9.42
C LEU A 772 -27.77 7.79 -10.71
N ALA A 773 -26.44 7.69 -10.61
CA ALA A 773 -25.54 7.61 -11.77
C ALA A 773 -25.88 6.41 -12.67
N ARG A 774 -26.06 5.21 -12.08
CA ARG A 774 -26.49 4.01 -12.82
C ARG A 774 -27.81 4.24 -13.56
N SER A 775 -28.77 4.89 -12.91
CA SER A 775 -30.09 5.17 -13.49
C SER A 775 -30.03 6.20 -14.63
N LEU A 776 -29.21 7.25 -14.50
CA LEU A 776 -28.92 8.18 -15.60
C LEU A 776 -28.26 7.47 -16.78
N ARG A 777 -27.32 6.55 -16.51
CA ARG A 777 -26.66 5.72 -17.54
C ARG A 777 -27.65 4.82 -18.28
N ARG A 778 -28.64 4.23 -17.59
CA ARG A 778 -29.74 3.48 -18.23
C ARG A 778 -30.58 4.32 -19.18
N LEU A 779 -30.62 5.64 -19.00
CA LEU A 779 -31.27 6.61 -19.90
C LEU A 779 -30.34 7.09 -21.04
N GLY A 780 -29.19 6.44 -21.24
CA GLY A 780 -28.22 6.78 -22.29
C GLY A 780 -27.34 7.98 -21.97
N GLN A 781 -27.36 8.49 -20.73
CA GLN A 781 -26.51 9.61 -20.29
C GLN A 781 -25.14 9.13 -19.82
N SER A 782 -24.15 10.03 -19.75
CA SER A 782 -22.90 9.76 -19.01
C SER A 782 -22.98 10.45 -17.65
N ALA A 783 -22.62 9.76 -16.56
CA ALA A 783 -22.75 10.30 -15.21
C ALA A 783 -21.60 9.88 -14.30
N VAL A 784 -21.08 10.80 -13.50
CA VAL A 784 -19.93 10.65 -12.60
C VAL A 784 -20.34 11.05 -11.18
N VAL A 785 -19.74 10.43 -10.16
CA VAL A 785 -19.90 10.86 -8.76
C VAL A 785 -18.63 11.57 -8.31
N ASP A 786 -18.74 12.84 -7.96
CA ASP A 786 -17.63 13.63 -7.41
C ASP A 786 -17.73 13.65 -5.88
N HIS A 787 -16.77 13.00 -5.21
CA HIS A 787 -16.62 13.10 -3.76
C HIS A 787 -16.15 14.52 -3.35
N HIS A 788 -16.31 14.87 -2.08
CA HIS A 788 -16.08 16.24 -1.58
C HIS A 788 -14.73 16.87 -2.00
N TYR A 789 -13.65 16.09 -2.02
CA TYR A 789 -12.32 16.58 -2.40
C TYR A 789 -12.05 16.58 -3.91
N GLU A 790 -12.98 16.05 -4.71
CA GLU A 790 -12.87 15.90 -6.16
C GLU A 790 -13.85 16.79 -6.93
N TRP A 791 -14.59 17.66 -6.23
CA TRP A 791 -15.55 18.58 -6.87
C TRP A 791 -14.94 19.47 -7.96
N GLU A 792 -13.62 19.68 -7.95
CA GLU A 792 -12.87 20.46 -8.95
C GLU A 792 -11.93 19.61 -9.79
N ARG A 793 -12.28 18.34 -10.05
CA ARG A 793 -11.48 17.44 -10.91
C ARG A 793 -11.20 18.09 -12.28
N PRO A 794 -10.07 17.77 -12.95
CA PRO A 794 -9.68 18.40 -14.21
C PRO A 794 -10.75 18.39 -15.30
N SER A 795 -11.51 17.29 -15.44
CA SER A 795 -12.56 17.16 -16.44
C SER A 795 -13.88 17.82 -16.05
N ALA A 796 -14.02 18.44 -14.87
CA ALA A 796 -15.30 19.00 -14.43
C ALA A 796 -15.85 20.06 -15.39
N LEU A 797 -14.97 20.81 -16.07
CA LEU A 797 -15.36 21.85 -17.02
C LEU A 797 -16.06 21.30 -18.27
N ASP A 798 -15.90 20.01 -18.58
CA ASP A 798 -16.57 19.38 -19.73
C ASP A 798 -17.95 18.78 -19.36
N ASP A 799 -18.43 18.95 -18.12
CA ASP A 799 -19.75 18.46 -17.68
C ASP A 799 -20.86 19.33 -18.28
N ASP A 800 -21.92 18.74 -18.84
CA ASP A 800 -23.10 19.48 -19.31
C ASP A 800 -24.02 19.86 -18.13
N VAL A 801 -24.15 18.96 -17.16
CA VAL A 801 -25.05 19.09 -16.01
C VAL A 801 -24.33 18.73 -14.71
N VAL A 802 -24.48 19.57 -13.70
CA VAL A 802 -23.97 19.35 -12.35
C VAL A 802 -25.17 19.19 -11.41
N VAL A 803 -25.29 18.02 -10.78
CA VAL A 803 -26.26 17.75 -9.71
C VAL A 803 -25.53 17.77 -8.37
N THR A 804 -25.83 18.74 -7.52
CA THR A 804 -25.29 18.78 -6.16
C THR A 804 -26.29 18.14 -5.20
N LEU A 805 -25.96 16.96 -4.67
CA LEU A 805 -26.69 16.38 -3.55
C LEU A 805 -26.29 17.13 -2.28
N ARG A 806 -27.08 18.13 -1.94
CA ARG A 806 -26.77 19.07 -0.86
C ARG A 806 -27.10 18.43 0.49
N GLY A 807 -26.06 17.88 1.11
CA GLY A 807 -26.07 17.24 2.44
C GLY A 807 -25.45 18.12 3.55
N LEU A 808 -24.21 17.84 3.95
CA LEU A 808 -23.48 18.61 4.98
C LEU A 808 -22.60 19.72 4.40
N SER A 809 -21.99 19.49 3.24
CA SER A 809 -21.05 20.42 2.60
C SER A 809 -21.75 21.33 1.58
N ARG A 810 -21.39 22.62 1.60
CA ARG A 810 -21.88 23.63 0.64
C ARG A 810 -21.05 23.61 -0.63
N TYR A 811 -21.71 23.70 -1.78
CA TYR A 811 -21.05 23.86 -3.08
C TYR A 811 -21.63 25.09 -3.78
N PHE A 812 -20.74 25.94 -4.30
CA PHE A 812 -21.11 27.09 -5.11
C PHE A 812 -20.70 26.82 -6.55
N PRO A 813 -21.65 26.51 -7.45
CA PRO A 813 -21.35 26.30 -8.85
C PRO A 813 -20.74 27.56 -9.49
N ALA A 814 -19.80 27.35 -10.42
CA ALA A 814 -19.22 28.41 -11.21
C ALA A 814 -20.17 28.82 -12.35
N PRO A 815 -20.28 30.13 -12.70
CA PRO A 815 -21.11 30.60 -13.79
C PRO A 815 -20.40 30.41 -15.15
N ASP A 816 -20.19 29.16 -15.55
CA ASP A 816 -19.36 28.78 -16.71
C ASP A 816 -20.13 28.10 -17.86
N GLY A 817 -21.46 28.25 -17.87
CA GLY A 817 -22.31 27.75 -18.95
C GLY A 817 -22.83 26.33 -18.74
N ARG A 818 -22.44 25.62 -17.67
CA ARG A 818 -23.01 24.32 -17.26
C ARG A 818 -24.37 24.50 -16.57
N ILE A 819 -25.23 23.48 -16.62
CA ILE A 819 -26.54 23.52 -15.94
C ILE A 819 -26.34 23.00 -14.51
N ASN A 820 -26.62 23.84 -13.52
CA ASN A 820 -26.38 23.55 -12.12
C ASN A 820 -27.71 23.29 -11.40
N ILE A 821 -27.93 22.04 -11.01
CA ILE A 821 -29.09 21.60 -10.26
C ILE A 821 -28.65 21.33 -8.82
N GLY A 822 -29.18 22.09 -7.86
CA GLY A 822 -29.03 21.78 -6.45
C GLY A 822 -30.17 20.89 -5.98
N TRP A 823 -29.89 19.82 -5.25
CA TRP A 823 -30.91 18.97 -4.65
C TRP A 823 -30.65 18.86 -3.15
N VAL A 824 -31.43 19.61 -2.36
CA VAL A 824 -31.39 19.59 -0.91
C VAL A 824 -32.00 18.29 -0.42
N ILE A 825 -31.18 17.41 0.17
CA ILE A 825 -31.61 16.09 0.67
C ILE A 825 -31.61 16.01 2.20
N SER A 826 -30.86 16.88 2.88
CA SER A 826 -30.80 16.99 4.34
C SER A 826 -30.32 18.39 4.77
N HIS A 827 -30.36 18.67 6.06
CA HIS A 827 -29.89 19.93 6.66
C HIS A 827 -30.45 21.22 6.01
N PRO A 828 -31.78 21.34 5.90
CA PRO A 828 -32.42 22.47 5.22
C PRO A 828 -32.22 23.82 5.92
N ASP A 829 -31.90 23.83 7.21
CA ASP A 829 -31.60 25.04 7.99
C ASP A 829 -30.24 25.67 7.62
N ALA A 830 -29.31 24.84 7.14
CA ALA A 830 -27.97 25.24 6.73
C ALA A 830 -27.92 25.83 5.31
N VAL A 831 -29.01 25.73 4.55
CA VAL A 831 -29.12 26.26 3.17
C VAL A 831 -29.47 27.74 3.20
N THR A 832 -28.67 28.55 2.52
CA THR A 832 -28.85 30.01 2.48
C THR A 832 -29.51 30.47 1.18
N ARG A 833 -30.13 31.65 1.19
CA ARG A 833 -30.65 32.29 -0.04
C ARG A 833 -29.56 32.50 -1.10
N ALA A 834 -28.35 32.86 -0.68
CA ALA A 834 -27.23 33.09 -1.60
C ALA A 834 -26.80 31.80 -2.30
N GLU A 835 -26.72 30.69 -1.57
CA GLU A 835 -26.48 29.36 -2.11
C GLU A 835 -27.61 28.92 -3.04
N ALA A 836 -28.87 29.07 -2.61
CA ALA A 836 -30.04 28.76 -3.43
C ALA A 836 -30.04 29.51 -4.78
N ALA A 837 -29.61 30.77 -4.78
CA ALA A 837 -29.54 31.62 -5.98
C ALA A 837 -28.39 31.27 -6.94
N SER A 838 -27.43 30.44 -6.51
CA SER A 838 -26.31 30.03 -7.35
C SER A 838 -26.65 28.89 -8.31
N PHE A 839 -27.74 28.15 -8.05
CA PHE A 839 -28.20 27.06 -8.91
C PHE A 839 -29.18 27.59 -9.97
N ASP A 840 -29.14 27.00 -11.17
CA ASP A 840 -30.15 27.22 -12.21
C ASP A 840 -31.50 26.66 -11.79
N ARG A 841 -31.46 25.49 -11.12
CA ARG A 841 -32.63 24.91 -10.48
C ARG A 841 -32.30 24.39 -9.09
N LEU A 842 -33.15 24.71 -8.12
CA LEU A 842 -33.08 24.13 -6.79
C LEU A 842 -34.25 23.16 -6.57
N LEU A 843 -33.94 21.97 -6.07
CA LEU A 843 -34.86 20.91 -5.72
C LEU A 843 -34.73 20.63 -4.22
N ALA A 844 -35.81 20.17 -3.59
CA ALA A 844 -35.79 19.81 -2.17
C ALA A 844 -36.60 18.57 -1.87
N ALA A 845 -36.05 17.70 -1.02
CA ALA A 845 -36.71 16.51 -0.50
C ALA A 845 -37.78 16.81 0.57
N GLY A 846 -38.02 18.08 0.91
CA GLY A 846 -39.12 18.52 1.76
C GLY A 846 -40.08 19.44 1.01
N PRO A 847 -41.27 18.98 0.58
CA PRO A 847 -42.18 19.77 -0.24
C PRO A 847 -42.64 21.08 0.42
N ILE A 848 -42.94 21.04 1.72
CA ILE A 848 -43.39 22.22 2.49
C ILE A 848 -42.26 23.24 2.60
N TRP A 849 -41.02 22.79 2.81
CA TRP A 849 -39.87 23.67 2.84
C TRP A 849 -39.63 24.32 1.48
N ALA A 850 -39.77 23.55 0.39
CA ALA A 850 -39.64 24.04 -0.98
C ALA A 850 -40.64 25.18 -1.25
N GLU A 851 -41.91 24.99 -0.92
CA GLU A 851 -42.96 26.01 -1.08
C GLU A 851 -42.67 27.26 -0.23
N ARG A 852 -42.40 27.06 1.07
CA ARG A 852 -42.14 28.17 2.01
C ARG A 852 -40.92 28.98 1.62
N MET A 853 -39.82 28.32 1.26
CA MET A 853 -38.59 29.01 0.87
C MET A 853 -38.71 29.63 -0.52
N SER A 854 -39.50 29.05 -1.43
CA SER A 854 -39.80 29.68 -2.72
C SER A 854 -40.49 31.03 -2.52
N ALA A 855 -41.54 31.07 -1.70
CA ALA A 855 -42.25 32.29 -1.37
C ALA A 855 -41.37 33.31 -0.64
N ARG A 856 -40.52 32.84 0.30
CA ARG A 856 -39.66 33.70 1.12
C ARG A 856 -38.48 34.30 0.34
N TRP A 857 -37.85 33.53 -0.52
CA TRP A 857 -36.61 33.94 -1.21
C TRP A 857 -36.85 34.50 -2.61
N GLY A 858 -38.04 34.27 -3.18
CA GLY A 858 -38.36 34.62 -4.57
C GLY A 858 -37.62 33.78 -5.59
N ILE A 859 -37.19 32.58 -5.20
CA ILE A 859 -36.44 31.61 -6.03
C ILE A 859 -37.34 30.39 -6.19
N ARG A 860 -37.51 29.86 -7.41
CA ARG A 860 -38.31 28.64 -7.60
C ARG A 860 -37.56 27.44 -7.04
N ILE A 861 -38.17 26.73 -6.08
CA ILE A 861 -37.68 25.48 -5.50
C ILE A 861 -38.73 24.40 -5.75
N ASP A 862 -38.40 23.38 -6.54
CA ASP A 862 -39.35 22.29 -6.85
C ASP A 862 -39.21 21.12 -5.86
N PRO A 863 -40.32 20.49 -5.44
CA PRO A 863 -40.26 19.30 -4.60
C PRO A 863 -39.74 18.09 -5.39
N LEU A 864 -38.71 17.43 -4.86
CA LEU A 864 -38.24 16.13 -5.34
C LEU A 864 -37.81 15.28 -4.15
N LEU A 865 -38.68 14.36 -3.73
CA LEU A 865 -38.44 13.44 -2.61
C LEU A 865 -37.26 12.50 -2.89
N GLN A 866 -36.69 11.89 -1.84
CA GLN A 866 -35.59 10.94 -1.97
C GLN A 866 -36.00 9.65 -2.73
N ALA A 867 -35.09 8.68 -2.83
CA ALA A 867 -35.28 7.52 -3.72
C ALA A 867 -34.62 6.24 -3.21
N THR A 868 -35.00 5.12 -3.84
CA THR A 868 -34.50 3.79 -3.52
C THR A 868 -33.98 3.06 -4.76
N ASP A 869 -33.10 2.08 -4.54
CA ASP A 869 -32.57 1.17 -5.56
C ASP A 869 -33.33 -0.18 -5.53
N PRO A 870 -34.20 -0.47 -6.51
CA PRO A 870 -34.98 -1.70 -6.54
C PRO A 870 -34.13 -2.98 -6.64
N GLU A 871 -32.89 -2.91 -7.15
CA GLU A 871 -32.01 -4.07 -7.26
C GLU A 871 -31.52 -4.53 -5.88
N LEU A 872 -31.27 -3.58 -4.97
CA LEU A 872 -30.77 -3.84 -3.62
C LEU A 872 -31.87 -3.96 -2.57
N PHE A 873 -32.90 -3.14 -2.70
CA PHE A 873 -33.99 -3.00 -1.73
C PHE A 873 -35.28 -3.53 -2.34
N ASN A 874 -35.52 -4.84 -2.23
CA ASN A 874 -36.74 -5.50 -2.68
C ASN A 874 -37.14 -6.62 -1.71
N PRO A 875 -38.44 -6.98 -1.65
CA PRO A 875 -38.96 -7.96 -0.69
C PRO A 875 -38.50 -9.40 -0.92
N ASP A 876 -37.82 -9.69 -2.03
CA ASP A 876 -37.37 -11.05 -2.37
C ASP A 876 -35.95 -11.35 -1.84
N ARG A 877 -35.30 -10.37 -1.21
CA ARG A 877 -33.94 -10.51 -0.66
C ARG A 877 -33.86 -11.41 0.58
N ALA A 878 -34.95 -11.54 1.34
CA ALA A 878 -35.02 -12.37 2.55
C ALA A 878 -36.46 -12.75 2.92
N LEU A 879 -36.60 -13.71 3.83
CA LEU A 879 -37.89 -14.00 4.47
C LEU A 879 -38.15 -12.97 5.58
N PRO A 880 -39.39 -12.48 5.75
CA PRO A 880 -39.72 -11.59 6.85
C PRO A 880 -39.61 -12.32 8.19
N ASP A 881 -39.32 -11.59 9.26
CA ASP A 881 -39.20 -12.14 10.64
C ASP A 881 -38.09 -13.20 10.82
N SER A 882 -37.12 -13.31 9.90
CA SER A 882 -36.02 -14.28 10.00
C SER A 882 -34.73 -13.70 10.62
N GLY A 883 -34.71 -12.40 10.92
CA GLY A 883 -33.53 -11.66 11.37
C GLY A 883 -33.70 -11.01 12.75
N HIS A 884 -33.24 -9.77 12.89
CA HIS A 884 -33.31 -9.02 14.15
C HIS A 884 -34.76 -8.62 14.48
N ALA A 885 -35.20 -8.86 15.71
CA ALA A 885 -36.56 -8.50 16.14
C ALA A 885 -36.83 -6.98 16.02
N VAL A 886 -35.89 -6.15 16.48
CA VAL A 886 -35.93 -4.69 16.31
C VAL A 886 -34.57 -4.26 15.75
N LEU A 887 -34.55 -3.70 14.54
CA LEU A 887 -33.32 -3.33 13.84
C LEU A 887 -33.21 -1.81 13.73
N PHE A 888 -32.01 -1.28 14.00
CA PHE A 888 -31.65 0.09 13.68
C PHE A 888 -30.29 0.12 12.97
N VAL A 889 -30.21 0.76 11.80
CA VAL A 889 -28.96 0.93 11.04
C VAL A 889 -28.68 2.42 10.82
N GLY A 890 -27.59 2.92 11.41
CA GLY A 890 -27.13 4.29 11.28
C GLY A 890 -26.19 4.71 12.41
N THR A 891 -25.48 5.81 12.23
CA THR A 891 -24.55 6.35 13.24
C THR A 891 -25.30 7.07 14.36
N SER A 892 -24.64 7.30 15.51
CA SER A 892 -25.21 8.12 16.58
C SER A 892 -25.32 9.60 16.21
N ARG A 893 -24.56 10.05 15.19
CA ARG A 893 -24.42 11.46 14.81
C ARG A 893 -23.84 12.33 15.93
N ASP A 894 -23.12 11.71 16.89
CA ASP A 894 -22.63 12.35 18.11
C ASP A 894 -23.74 13.08 18.91
N VAL A 895 -24.99 12.65 18.79
CA VAL A 895 -26.14 13.13 19.56
C VAL A 895 -26.97 11.97 20.09
N GLU A 896 -27.73 12.24 21.15
CA GLU A 896 -28.71 11.27 21.64
C GLU A 896 -29.90 11.21 20.68
N ARG A 897 -30.36 9.98 20.39
CA ARG A 897 -31.40 9.72 19.41
C ARG A 897 -32.64 9.14 20.13
N PRO A 898 -33.72 9.92 20.29
CA PRO A 898 -34.83 9.60 21.19
C PRO A 898 -35.41 8.19 20.99
N ILE A 899 -35.73 7.80 19.76
CA ILE A 899 -36.32 6.48 19.49
C ILE A 899 -35.43 5.31 19.93
N ILE A 900 -34.10 5.51 19.91
CA ILE A 900 -33.13 4.51 20.35
C ILE A 900 -33.00 4.50 21.87
N HIS A 901 -32.98 5.68 22.48
CA HIS A 901 -33.03 5.81 23.93
C HIS A 901 -34.29 5.13 24.49
N ASP A 902 -35.45 5.41 23.90
CA ASP A 902 -36.74 4.87 24.33
C ASP A 902 -36.83 3.36 24.11
N ALA A 903 -36.32 2.84 23.00
CA ALA A 903 -36.21 1.40 22.76
C ALA A 903 -35.41 0.68 23.85
N VAL A 904 -34.27 1.27 24.23
CA VAL A 904 -33.38 0.72 25.27
C VAL A 904 -34.03 0.82 26.65
N SER A 905 -34.64 1.95 26.96
CA SER A 905 -35.35 2.19 28.23
C SER A 905 -36.56 1.26 28.40
N ALA A 906 -37.24 0.92 27.30
CA ALA A 906 -38.33 -0.06 27.26
C ALA A 906 -37.85 -1.53 27.27
N GLY A 907 -36.55 -1.78 27.15
CA GLY A 907 -35.98 -3.13 27.16
C GLY A 907 -36.29 -3.96 25.92
N LEU A 908 -36.50 -3.31 24.76
CA LEU A 908 -36.76 -4.00 23.50
C LEU A 908 -35.54 -4.81 23.02
N PRO A 909 -35.72 -5.90 22.26
CA PRO A 909 -34.63 -6.69 21.69
C PRO A 909 -33.96 -5.97 20.49
N LEU A 910 -33.43 -4.78 20.75
CA LEU A 910 -32.84 -3.88 19.77
C LEU A 910 -31.48 -4.38 19.28
N SER A 911 -31.24 -4.21 17.98
CA SER A 911 -29.94 -4.43 17.34
C SER A 911 -29.55 -3.20 16.54
N VAL A 912 -28.42 -2.61 16.92
CA VAL A 912 -27.89 -1.36 16.34
C VAL A 912 -26.64 -1.66 15.52
N TYR A 913 -26.64 -1.23 14.26
CA TYR A 913 -25.46 -1.22 13.40
C TYR A 913 -25.06 0.22 13.08
N GLY A 914 -23.81 0.57 13.35
CA GLY A 914 -23.27 1.91 13.13
C GLY A 914 -22.28 2.32 14.22
N HIS A 915 -21.49 3.37 13.98
CA HIS A 915 -20.49 3.84 14.94
C HIS A 915 -21.02 4.95 15.87
N GLY A 916 -20.33 5.14 17.00
CA GLY A 916 -20.52 6.28 17.91
C GLY A 916 -21.64 6.10 18.93
N TRP A 917 -22.17 4.89 19.09
CA TRP A 917 -23.29 4.58 19.99
C TRP A 917 -22.88 4.32 21.43
N GLU A 918 -21.61 3.99 21.66
CA GLU A 918 -21.04 3.63 22.96
C GLU A 918 -21.32 4.66 24.08
N PRO A 919 -21.38 5.98 23.83
CA PRO A 919 -21.75 6.95 24.85
C PRO A 919 -23.24 6.97 25.23
N TYR A 920 -24.13 6.47 24.36
CA TYR A 920 -25.59 6.68 24.44
C TYR A 920 -26.36 5.43 24.84
N ILE A 921 -25.90 4.24 24.43
CA ILE A 921 -26.59 2.97 24.71
C ILE A 921 -25.64 1.89 25.21
N PRO A 922 -26.12 0.91 25.99
CA PRO A 922 -25.32 -0.23 26.40
C PRO A 922 -24.76 -1.01 25.20
N ARG A 923 -23.48 -1.39 25.27
CA ARG A 923 -22.77 -2.00 24.14
C ARG A 923 -23.43 -3.26 23.55
N HIS A 924 -24.10 -4.08 24.36
CA HIS A 924 -24.75 -5.31 23.90
C HIS A 924 -25.87 -5.09 22.84
N TYR A 925 -26.40 -3.86 22.73
CA TYR A 925 -27.30 -3.46 21.67
C TYR A 925 -26.57 -3.20 20.34
N VAL A 926 -25.29 -2.81 20.37
CA VAL A 926 -24.46 -2.52 19.18
C VAL A 926 -23.88 -3.84 18.63
N LYS A 927 -24.24 -4.20 17.40
CA LYS A 927 -23.84 -5.46 16.76
C LYS A 927 -22.57 -5.33 15.94
N ALA A 928 -22.42 -4.24 15.19
CA ALA A 928 -21.20 -3.90 14.48
C ALA A 928 -21.14 -2.40 14.19
N GLN A 929 -19.95 -1.88 13.91
CA GLN A 929 -19.77 -0.46 13.57
C GLN A 929 -20.19 -0.12 12.13
N PHE A 930 -20.37 -1.13 11.28
CA PHE A 930 -20.70 -0.96 9.86
C PHE A 930 -21.51 -2.15 9.33
N MET A 931 -22.39 -1.90 8.36
CA MET A 931 -23.12 -2.89 7.58
C MET A 931 -22.98 -2.51 6.11
N SER A 932 -22.59 -3.46 5.26
CA SER A 932 -22.44 -3.20 3.83
C SER A 932 -23.78 -2.90 3.17
N ASN A 933 -23.79 -1.96 2.22
CA ASN A 933 -25.01 -1.57 1.50
C ASN A 933 -25.65 -2.74 0.74
N THR A 934 -24.83 -3.70 0.26
CA THR A 934 -25.27 -4.90 -0.47
C THR A 934 -26.09 -5.88 0.37
N ARG A 935 -25.90 -5.88 1.70
CA ARG A 935 -26.64 -6.71 2.66
C ARG A 935 -27.87 -6.01 3.22
N LEU A 936 -27.89 -4.68 3.20
CA LEU A 936 -28.84 -3.86 3.94
C LEU A 936 -30.31 -4.17 3.62
N GLY A 937 -30.66 -4.33 2.34
CA GLY A 937 -32.04 -4.66 1.95
C GLY A 937 -32.52 -6.02 2.46
N ALA A 938 -31.64 -7.03 2.51
CA ALA A 938 -31.96 -8.33 3.08
C ALA A 938 -32.19 -8.23 4.60
N GLU A 939 -31.35 -7.47 5.30
CA GLU A 939 -31.47 -7.25 6.76
C GLU A 939 -32.72 -6.44 7.12
N TYR A 940 -33.10 -5.45 6.30
CA TYR A 940 -34.37 -4.72 6.45
C TYR A 940 -35.57 -5.63 6.26
N ARG A 941 -35.59 -6.44 5.19
CA ARG A 941 -36.67 -7.41 4.94
C ARG A 941 -36.77 -8.44 6.06
N ALA A 942 -35.65 -8.94 6.56
CA ALA A 942 -35.61 -9.97 7.59
C ALA A 942 -36.01 -9.48 8.99
N ALA A 943 -35.95 -8.16 9.24
CA ALA A 943 -36.23 -7.61 10.56
C ALA A 943 -37.71 -7.74 10.95
N GLY A 944 -37.94 -7.91 12.26
CA GLY A 944 -39.29 -7.79 12.83
C GLY A 944 -39.83 -6.38 12.60
N VAL A 945 -39.11 -5.37 13.07
CA VAL A 945 -39.38 -3.97 12.74
C VAL A 945 -38.08 -3.20 12.57
N VAL A 946 -38.05 -2.28 11.61
CA VAL A 946 -36.95 -1.35 11.41
C VAL A 946 -37.29 -0.02 12.08
N LEU A 947 -36.39 0.49 12.92
CA LEU A 947 -36.52 1.81 13.51
C LEU A 947 -35.89 2.86 12.61
N ASN A 948 -36.54 4.01 12.53
CA ASN A 948 -36.05 5.18 11.84
C ASN A 948 -36.15 6.42 12.74
N ASP A 949 -35.25 7.38 12.55
CA ASP A 949 -35.50 8.75 12.97
C ASP A 949 -34.94 9.75 11.95
N HIS A 950 -35.22 11.02 12.22
CA HIS A 950 -34.72 12.15 11.45
C HIS A 950 -33.78 13.02 12.28
N TRP A 951 -33.00 13.84 11.58
CA TRP A 951 -32.42 15.01 12.22
C TRP A 951 -33.53 15.99 12.61
N ALA A 952 -33.32 16.79 13.65
CA ALA A 952 -34.35 17.69 14.17
C ALA A 952 -34.81 18.71 13.11
N ASP A 953 -33.87 19.32 12.40
CA ASP A 953 -34.13 20.19 11.25
C ASP A 953 -34.93 19.48 10.14
N MET A 954 -34.55 18.26 9.77
CA MET A 954 -35.24 17.48 8.76
C MET A 954 -36.69 17.21 9.17
N ARG A 955 -36.91 16.80 10.42
CA ARG A 955 -38.25 16.58 10.97
C ARG A 955 -39.09 17.85 10.93
N ASP A 956 -38.55 18.95 11.48
CA ASP A 956 -39.26 20.21 11.66
C ASP A 956 -39.61 20.88 10.31
N TYR A 957 -38.82 20.61 9.26
CA TYR A 957 -39.02 21.13 7.91
C TYR A 957 -39.62 20.13 6.91
N GLY A 958 -39.99 18.92 7.34
CA GLY A 958 -40.69 17.94 6.50
C GLY A 958 -39.79 17.20 5.48
N PHE A 959 -38.52 16.98 5.79
CA PHE A 959 -37.59 16.17 5.00
C PHE A 959 -37.59 14.73 5.49
N ILE A 960 -38.11 13.84 4.66
CA ILE A 960 -38.17 12.40 4.92
C ILE A 960 -36.79 11.77 4.68
N SER A 961 -36.31 10.95 5.61
CA SER A 961 -35.03 10.23 5.56
C SER A 961 -35.01 9.16 4.47
N ASN A 962 -33.87 8.99 3.77
CA ASN A 962 -33.73 7.95 2.74
C ASN A 962 -33.98 6.54 3.27
N ARG A 963 -33.65 6.28 4.55
CA ARG A 963 -33.83 4.96 5.18
C ARG A 963 -35.27 4.45 5.02
N LEU A 964 -36.25 5.35 5.06
CA LEU A 964 -37.66 4.97 4.92
C LEU A 964 -37.96 4.46 3.52
N PHE A 965 -37.42 5.10 2.48
CA PHE A 965 -37.57 4.65 1.10
C PHE A 965 -36.96 3.25 0.92
N ASP A 966 -35.75 3.04 1.42
CA ASP A 966 -35.04 1.76 1.31
C ASP A 966 -35.69 0.65 2.14
N ALA A 967 -36.12 0.94 3.37
CA ALA A 967 -36.75 -0.04 4.25
C ALA A 967 -38.12 -0.49 3.72
N VAL A 968 -38.99 0.46 3.32
CA VAL A 968 -40.31 0.13 2.77
C VAL A 968 -40.18 -0.58 1.42
N ALA A 969 -39.24 -0.15 0.57
CA ALA A 969 -38.94 -0.83 -0.69
C ALA A 969 -38.42 -2.28 -0.50
N SER A 970 -37.72 -2.53 0.60
CA SER A 970 -37.33 -3.89 1.01
C SER A 970 -38.49 -4.70 1.57
N GLY A 971 -39.68 -4.12 1.72
CA GLY A 971 -40.83 -4.75 2.37
C GLY A 971 -40.66 -4.91 3.88
N ALA A 972 -39.97 -3.97 4.53
CA ALA A 972 -39.85 -3.92 5.98
C ALA A 972 -41.06 -3.23 6.63
N ARG A 973 -41.39 -3.65 7.85
CA ARG A 973 -42.28 -2.89 8.74
C ARG A 973 -41.45 -1.83 9.46
N VAL A 974 -41.91 -0.59 9.51
CA VAL A 974 -41.08 0.51 10.00
C VAL A 974 -41.78 1.32 11.08
N ILE A 975 -41.05 1.67 12.14
CA ILE A 975 -41.49 2.66 13.14
C ILE A 975 -40.58 3.89 13.05
N SER A 976 -41.16 5.08 12.98
CA SER A 976 -40.43 6.35 12.86
C SER A 976 -40.99 7.42 13.79
N ASP A 977 -40.19 8.44 14.07
CA ASP A 977 -40.68 9.72 14.55
C ASP A 977 -41.59 10.41 13.50
N ASP A 978 -42.48 11.29 13.97
CA ASP A 978 -43.44 11.97 13.10
C ASP A 978 -42.77 13.05 12.24
N VAL A 979 -42.99 12.99 10.93
CA VAL A 979 -42.54 13.98 9.95
C VAL A 979 -43.71 14.33 9.06
N VAL A 980 -43.91 15.63 8.81
CA VAL A 980 -45.01 16.08 7.94
C VAL A 980 -44.87 15.46 6.54
N GLY A 981 -45.96 14.84 6.06
CA GLY A 981 -46.00 14.15 4.75
C GLY A 981 -45.62 12.66 4.81
N LEU A 982 -45.19 12.13 5.96
CA LEU A 982 -44.77 10.73 6.09
C LEU A 982 -45.87 9.74 5.71
N ARG A 983 -47.09 9.91 6.25
CA ARG A 983 -48.24 9.03 5.97
C ARG A 983 -48.72 9.10 4.52
N GLU A 984 -48.58 10.26 3.87
CA GLU A 984 -48.96 10.44 2.46
C GLU A 984 -48.03 9.65 1.53
N VAL A 985 -46.75 9.53 1.90
CA VAL A 985 -45.75 8.83 1.09
C VAL A 985 -45.76 7.32 1.33
N PHE A 986 -45.92 6.84 2.57
CA PHE A 986 -45.75 5.42 2.90
C PHE A 986 -47.00 4.69 3.41
N GLY A 987 -48.12 5.40 3.61
CA GLY A 987 -49.35 4.80 4.12
C GLY A 987 -49.15 4.12 5.49
N ASP A 988 -49.74 2.94 5.66
CA ASP A 988 -49.76 2.20 6.93
C ASP A 988 -48.51 1.33 7.16
N THR A 989 -47.59 1.25 6.19
CA THR A 989 -46.34 0.47 6.33
C THR A 989 -45.32 1.12 7.27
N VAL A 990 -45.49 2.43 7.54
CA VAL A 990 -44.69 3.19 8.49
C VAL A 990 -45.61 3.69 9.62
N GLN A 991 -45.35 3.23 10.84
CA GLN A 991 -46.09 3.67 12.02
C GLN A 991 -45.34 4.76 12.77
N VAL A 992 -46.09 5.75 13.23
CA VAL A 992 -45.54 6.89 13.98
C VAL A 992 -45.49 6.55 15.46
N TYR A 993 -44.38 6.91 16.08
CA TYR A 993 -44.12 6.83 17.50
C TYR A 993 -44.18 8.23 18.14
N GLU A 994 -45.06 8.43 19.13
CA GLU A 994 -45.12 9.67 19.91
C GLU A 994 -44.65 9.47 21.36
N THR A 995 -44.89 8.28 21.92
CA THR A 995 -44.62 7.95 23.33
C THR A 995 -43.97 6.56 23.47
N PRO A 996 -43.07 6.31 24.45
CA PRO A 996 -42.39 5.02 24.65
C PRO A 996 -43.31 3.80 24.57
N GLU A 997 -44.54 3.95 25.03
CA GLU A 997 -45.60 2.97 24.97
C GLU A 997 -45.98 2.58 23.52
N ASP A 998 -45.99 3.52 22.58
CA ASP A 998 -46.21 3.26 21.15
C ASP A 998 -45.12 2.35 20.57
N LEU A 999 -43.85 2.54 20.97
CA LEU A 999 -42.75 1.73 20.44
C LEU A 999 -42.88 0.29 20.89
N VAL A 1000 -43.20 0.07 22.17
CA VAL A 1000 -43.49 -1.26 22.72
C VAL A 1000 -44.70 -1.87 22.03
N LYS A 1001 -45.78 -1.09 21.92
CA LYS A 1001 -47.03 -1.50 21.29
C LYS A 1001 -46.77 -2.00 19.87
N TRP A 1002 -46.12 -1.21 19.02
CA TRP A 1002 -45.94 -1.54 17.61
C TRP A 1002 -44.88 -2.62 17.36
N SER A 1003 -43.84 -2.70 18.18
CA SER A 1003 -42.76 -3.69 18.01
C SER A 1003 -43.08 -5.09 18.58
N SER A 1004 -44.08 -5.21 19.45
CA SER A 1004 -44.36 -6.46 20.20
C SER A 1004 -45.76 -7.05 19.94
N MET A 1005 -46.42 -6.66 18.85
CA MET A 1005 -47.76 -7.18 18.53
C MET A 1005 -47.73 -8.67 18.16
N PRO A 1006 -48.67 -9.49 18.67
CA PRO A 1006 -48.79 -10.89 18.28
C PRO A 1006 -49.08 -11.10 16.79
N ASP A 1007 -49.82 -10.18 16.17
CA ASP A 1007 -50.11 -10.15 14.74
C ASP A 1007 -49.84 -8.74 14.17
N PRO A 1008 -48.64 -8.51 13.62
CA PRO A 1008 -48.28 -7.23 13.03
C PRO A 1008 -49.12 -6.85 11.80
N SER A 1009 -49.79 -7.80 11.15
CA SER A 1009 -50.53 -7.54 9.90
C SER A 1009 -51.76 -6.65 10.07
N VAL A 1010 -52.27 -6.57 11.30
CA VAL A 1010 -53.40 -5.70 11.68
C VAL A 1010 -53.05 -4.21 11.52
N VAL A 1011 -51.76 -3.86 11.64
CA VAL A 1011 -51.31 -2.47 11.69
C VAL A 1011 -50.43 -2.14 10.49
N PHE A 1012 -49.51 -3.03 10.12
CA PHE A 1012 -48.60 -2.81 9.01
C PHE A 1012 -49.13 -3.38 7.67
N GLY A 1013 -50.30 -4.02 7.70
CA GLY A 1013 -50.88 -4.72 6.55
C GLY A 1013 -50.32 -6.13 6.35
N THR A 1014 -50.97 -6.90 5.48
CA THR A 1014 -50.51 -8.25 5.08
C THR A 1014 -49.21 -8.17 4.26
N ASP A 1015 -48.46 -9.28 4.12
CA ASP A 1015 -47.25 -9.29 3.26
C ASP A 1015 -47.59 -8.95 1.79
N GLU A 1016 -48.80 -9.29 1.32
CA GLU A 1016 -49.30 -8.86 0.01
C GLU A 1016 -49.42 -7.33 -0.10
N HIS A 1017 -49.98 -6.68 0.93
CA HIS A 1017 -50.06 -5.22 0.99
C HIS A 1017 -48.66 -4.58 1.06
N ILE A 1018 -47.76 -5.10 1.90
CA ILE A 1018 -46.38 -4.61 2.04
C ILE A 1018 -45.63 -4.71 0.70
N ARG A 1019 -45.79 -5.83 -0.03
CA ARG A 1019 -45.20 -6.01 -1.37
C ARG A 1019 -45.79 -5.04 -2.39
N ALA A 1020 -47.10 -4.77 -2.34
CA ALA A 1020 -47.74 -3.79 -3.21
C ALA A 1020 -47.23 -2.37 -2.96
N GLU A 1021 -47.06 -1.98 -1.69
CA GLU A 1021 -46.47 -0.69 -1.32
C GLU A 1021 -45.00 -0.60 -1.72
N ALA A 1022 -44.20 -1.65 -1.52
CA ALA A 1022 -42.81 -1.71 -1.99
C ALA A 1022 -42.73 -1.48 -3.52
N ALA A 1023 -43.58 -2.15 -4.30
CA ALA A 1023 -43.65 -1.97 -5.75
C ALA A 1023 -44.10 -0.55 -6.16
N ARG A 1024 -44.99 0.08 -5.38
CA ARG A 1024 -45.37 1.49 -5.59
C ARG A 1024 -44.18 2.43 -5.33
N ILE A 1025 -43.46 2.23 -4.23
CA ILE A 1025 -42.24 2.99 -3.91
C ILE A 1025 -41.18 2.80 -4.99
N HIS A 1026 -40.97 1.59 -5.53
CA HIS A 1026 -40.05 1.36 -6.65
C HIS A 1026 -40.43 2.15 -7.90
N ARG A 1027 -41.71 2.18 -8.28
CA ARG A 1027 -42.15 2.92 -9.48
C ARG A 1027 -42.08 4.43 -9.29
N ASP A 1028 -42.58 4.93 -8.17
CA ASP A 1028 -42.85 6.36 -7.97
C ASP A 1028 -41.63 7.08 -7.35
N HIS A 1029 -40.79 6.34 -6.61
CA HIS A 1029 -39.62 6.83 -5.88
C HIS A 1029 -38.36 5.99 -6.14
N GLY A 1030 -38.29 5.19 -7.21
CA GLY A 1030 -37.04 4.57 -7.65
C GLY A 1030 -36.06 5.56 -8.28
N PHE A 1031 -34.77 5.24 -8.26
CA PHE A 1031 -33.75 6.09 -8.91
C PHE A 1031 -33.98 6.30 -10.42
N ASP A 1032 -34.58 5.33 -11.13
CA ASP A 1032 -34.97 5.51 -12.53
C ASP A 1032 -36.00 6.63 -12.72
N ALA A 1033 -36.96 6.76 -11.80
CA ALA A 1033 -37.94 7.85 -11.83
C ALA A 1033 -37.26 9.21 -11.58
N ARG A 1034 -36.31 9.27 -10.64
CA ARG A 1034 -35.54 10.50 -10.34
C ARG A 1034 -34.62 10.90 -11.46
N ALA A 1035 -33.93 9.95 -12.08
CA ALA A 1035 -33.08 10.20 -13.23
C ALA A 1035 -33.87 10.81 -14.38
N ARG A 1036 -35.09 10.32 -14.66
CA ARG A 1036 -36.00 10.92 -15.67
C ARG A 1036 -36.39 12.35 -15.31
N SER A 1037 -36.84 12.59 -14.08
CA SER A 1037 -37.21 13.94 -13.64
C SER A 1037 -36.05 14.93 -13.73
N LEU A 1038 -34.84 14.52 -13.32
CA LEU A 1038 -33.65 15.35 -13.43
C LEU A 1038 -33.29 15.64 -14.88
N LEU A 1039 -33.37 14.64 -15.78
CA LEU A 1039 -33.14 14.81 -17.20
C LEU A 1039 -34.13 15.81 -17.81
N ASP A 1040 -35.43 15.69 -17.50
CA ASP A 1040 -36.44 16.64 -17.97
C ASP A 1040 -36.15 18.08 -17.49
N ILE A 1041 -35.73 18.25 -16.23
CA ILE A 1041 -35.33 19.55 -15.67
C ILE A 1041 -34.12 20.12 -16.40
N ALA A 1042 -33.09 19.30 -16.65
CA ALA A 1042 -31.90 19.74 -17.36
C ALA A 1042 -32.23 20.19 -18.80
N LEU A 1043 -33.10 19.46 -19.50
CA LEU A 1043 -33.57 19.84 -20.83
C LEU A 1043 -34.39 21.13 -20.81
N GLU A 1044 -35.22 21.34 -19.78
CA GLU A 1044 -35.97 22.59 -19.59
C GLU A 1044 -35.03 23.79 -19.40
N GLU A 1045 -34.01 23.67 -18.55
CA GLU A 1045 -33.02 24.74 -18.31
C GLU A 1045 -32.15 25.01 -19.54
N ARG A 1046 -31.74 23.96 -20.25
CA ARG A 1046 -31.01 24.10 -21.52
C ARG A 1046 -31.82 24.92 -22.52
N ALA A 1047 -33.10 24.58 -22.70
CA ALA A 1047 -33.98 25.27 -23.62
C ALA A 1047 -34.25 26.74 -23.23
N LYS A 1048 -34.21 27.07 -21.92
CA LYS A 1048 -34.32 28.47 -21.47
C LYS A 1048 -33.09 29.29 -21.88
N ARG A 1049 -31.89 28.71 -21.73
CA ARG A 1049 -30.63 29.36 -22.12
C ARG A 1049 -30.50 29.54 -23.62
N ASP A 1050 -30.96 28.57 -24.42
CA ASP A 1050 -30.95 28.71 -25.89
C ASP A 1050 -31.89 29.83 -26.40
N ARG A 1051 -32.85 30.27 -25.58
CA ARG A 1051 -33.81 31.34 -25.90
C ARG A 1051 -33.40 32.72 -25.38
N SER A 1052 -32.46 32.80 -24.44
CA SER A 1052 -31.95 34.03 -23.81
C SER A 1052 -30.69 34.51 -24.51
#